data_AF-A0A943PVG4-F1
#
_entry.id   AF-A0A943PVG4-F1
#
_cell.length_a   1.000
_cell.length_b   1.000
_cell.length_c   1.000
_cell.angle_alpha   90.00
_cell.angle_beta   90.00
_cell.angle_gamma   90.00
#
_symmetry.space_group_name_H-M   'P 1'
#
loop_
_entity.id
_entity.type
_entity.pdbx_description
1 polymer ?
#
loop_
_entity_poly.entity_id
_entity_poly.type
_entity_poly.pdbx_seq_one_letter_code
_entity_poly.pdbx_strand_id
1 'polypeptide(L)'
;MKVNNINYAPSFNRRLRADEKKEYRVDTIQQAYNYLGIKQVAMIMHGSCYPADKFDMGIGSPIGNSASEMAEFEVLHGFSANQQGPLGMISRGNYSPYSSSIFAKNYMFIDTEQLTHDNYANILDKKVLEKYKLPEEKLGENYTNTQFSKAFDNYDKIIDIAYNNFRTKVRNEEPKALELHKEFKKYKSDNSPYIVKEGVYQVLKKSYHTGDFNTWVGVDKDLFGLIEQKNPEAIARYKEIIKDSGKQIDEYCFAQFLVEKQIKENKNFRKNLGKTLNYAPKEMLKDGFVYINDFLVGGSKMDEYINPGVFSKNWRLGCPSGGTYGVQMWDAPVADPEKLFNPDGSLGPSGKFLKRKINSMLASCENVRVDHAIGLYDPYLYDKSSIVFEDGNFRHDLLRAGRISELGIDPEGNYKKIVEKIVIPAMEQKGLNPEDAVWEDLGWRTDIFNDIHYNKLHLPGITQLEWDKAEGSPRKNWALIGSHDSVPAIKLVNDNLNSFNEDKSSWNPLYLAGFLHWDPARAEERDAFCKKVASNPLDRVKAKFAELFMNSEKIQIAFPDFFGINAVYNYGGQTAKSNWKLRMSKDWEDEYYKNLSSDNPTALNLPEILSIAVKAQMDREYIQYKNSRQKDPEAFKQDLKAKMQPLLDRLDKFTQILKEKEE
;
A
#
# COMPACT_ATOMS: atom_id res chain seq x y z
N MET A 1 -41.95 -38.68 -7.46
CA MET A 1 -40.73 -38.92 -8.25
C MET A 1 -39.77 -37.78 -7.99
N LYS A 2 -38.61 -38.08 -7.40
CA LYS A 2 -37.51 -37.13 -7.20
C LYS A 2 -36.87 -36.87 -8.56
N VAL A 3 -36.84 -35.62 -9.00
CA VAL A 3 -35.96 -35.20 -10.09
C VAL A 3 -34.63 -34.85 -9.43
N ASN A 4 -33.63 -35.68 -9.67
CA ASN A 4 -32.25 -35.42 -9.29
C ASN A 4 -31.74 -34.24 -10.13
N ASN A 5 -31.70 -33.05 -9.55
CA ASN A 5 -30.83 -31.99 -10.05
C ASN A 5 -29.41 -32.27 -9.54
N ILE A 6 -28.67 -33.10 -10.29
CA ILE A 6 -27.22 -33.13 -10.19
C ILE A 6 -26.74 -31.88 -10.90
N ASN A 7 -26.37 -30.86 -10.12
CA ASN A 7 -25.65 -29.71 -10.62
C ASN A 7 -24.24 -30.17 -10.99
N TYR A 8 -24.00 -30.43 -12.27
CA TYR A 8 -22.66 -30.56 -12.82
C TYR A 8 -22.15 -29.16 -13.15
N ALA A 9 -21.28 -28.63 -12.30
CA ALA A 9 -20.30 -27.62 -12.68
C ALA A 9 -18.93 -28.07 -12.14
N PRO A 10 -17.85 -27.92 -12.93
CA PRO A 10 -16.70 -28.81 -12.90
C PRO A 10 -15.71 -28.56 -11.76
N SER A 11 -14.83 -29.56 -11.66
CA SER A 11 -13.82 -29.88 -10.65
C SER A 11 -12.75 -28.80 -10.42
N PHE A 12 -12.16 -28.90 -9.24
CA PHE A 12 -11.02 -28.17 -8.71
C PHE A 12 -9.91 -27.87 -9.74
N ASN A 13 -9.32 -26.68 -9.65
CA ASN A 13 -8.13 -26.31 -10.41
C ASN A 13 -6.90 -26.73 -9.61
N ARG A 14 -5.93 -27.41 -10.25
CA ARG A 14 -4.84 -28.08 -9.53
C ARG A 14 -3.91 -27.09 -8.83
N ARG A 15 -4.15 -26.84 -7.53
CA ARG A 15 -3.23 -26.10 -6.66
C ARG A 15 -1.90 -26.85 -6.49
N LEU A 16 -0.84 -26.14 -6.12
CA LEU A 16 0.45 -26.78 -5.79
C LEU A 16 0.30 -27.74 -4.60
N ARG A 17 0.71 -28.99 -4.79
CA ARG A 17 0.71 -30.00 -3.73
C ARG A 17 1.79 -29.71 -2.70
N ALA A 18 1.63 -30.22 -1.49
CA ALA A 18 2.53 -29.91 -0.37
C ALA A 18 3.99 -30.30 -0.64
N ASP A 19 4.23 -31.38 -1.39
CA ASP A 19 5.54 -31.86 -1.84
C ASP A 19 6.14 -31.00 -2.97
N GLU A 20 5.32 -30.30 -3.74
CA GLU A 20 5.74 -29.42 -4.84
C GLU A 20 6.12 -28.01 -4.38
N LYS A 21 5.51 -27.51 -3.30
CA LYS A 21 5.68 -26.13 -2.83
C LYS A 21 7.14 -25.73 -2.60
N LYS A 22 7.96 -26.64 -2.06
CA LYS A 22 9.38 -26.35 -1.77
C LYS A 22 10.20 -26.25 -3.06
N GLU A 23 10.04 -27.18 -3.99
CA GLU A 23 10.75 -27.16 -5.27
C GLU A 23 10.31 -25.94 -6.10
N TYR A 24 9.00 -25.60 -6.06
CA TYR A 24 8.47 -24.39 -6.67
C TYR A 24 9.12 -23.14 -6.08
N ARG A 25 9.01 -22.92 -4.77
CA ARG A 25 9.42 -21.66 -4.15
C ARG A 25 10.93 -21.50 -4.06
N VAL A 26 11.65 -22.53 -3.61
CA VAL A 26 13.08 -22.48 -3.30
C VAL A 26 13.91 -22.82 -4.54
N ASP A 27 13.66 -23.98 -5.15
CA ASP A 27 14.54 -24.49 -6.20
C ASP A 27 14.26 -23.88 -7.58
N THR A 28 13.10 -23.24 -7.74
CA THR A 28 12.67 -22.62 -8.99
C THR A 28 12.62 -21.09 -8.87
N ILE A 29 11.66 -20.54 -8.12
CA ILE A 29 11.46 -19.08 -8.05
C ILE A 29 12.67 -18.38 -7.42
N GLN A 30 13.17 -18.85 -6.27
CA GLN A 30 14.31 -18.18 -5.62
C GLN A 30 15.61 -18.29 -6.44
N GLN A 31 15.85 -19.42 -7.12
CA GLN A 31 17.03 -19.56 -7.97
C GLN A 31 16.98 -18.62 -9.18
N ALA A 32 15.81 -18.43 -9.80
CA ALA A 32 15.62 -17.42 -10.83
C ALA A 32 15.86 -16.01 -10.30
N TYR A 33 15.33 -15.66 -9.12
CA TYR A 33 15.60 -14.37 -8.49
C TYR A 33 17.08 -14.15 -8.19
N ASN A 34 17.77 -15.16 -7.65
CA ASN A 34 19.19 -15.09 -7.37
C ASN A 34 20.01 -14.85 -8.65
N TYR A 35 19.66 -15.52 -9.75
CA TYR A 35 20.32 -15.32 -11.05
C TYR A 35 20.04 -13.94 -11.64
N LEU A 36 18.79 -13.48 -11.57
CA LEU A 36 18.39 -12.15 -12.05
C LEU A 36 18.88 -11.03 -11.13
N GLY A 37 19.33 -11.32 -9.90
CA GLY A 37 19.74 -10.33 -8.91
C GLY A 37 18.57 -9.63 -8.22
N ILE A 38 17.40 -10.27 -8.15
CA ILE A 38 16.21 -9.75 -7.48
C ILE A 38 16.37 -9.95 -5.97
N LYS A 39 16.25 -8.85 -5.23
CA LYS A 39 16.37 -8.79 -3.77
C LYS A 39 15.01 -8.79 -3.09
N GLN A 40 14.02 -8.13 -3.68
CA GLN A 40 12.70 -7.98 -3.06
C GLN A 40 11.57 -7.90 -4.10
N VAL A 41 10.47 -8.58 -3.82
CA VAL A 41 9.21 -8.46 -4.57
C VAL A 41 8.08 -8.15 -3.60
N ALA A 42 7.31 -7.11 -3.91
CA ALA A 42 6.21 -6.60 -3.09
C ALA A 42 4.88 -6.61 -3.84
N MET A 43 3.82 -7.11 -3.21
CA MET A 43 2.46 -6.95 -3.72
C MET A 43 1.94 -5.56 -3.32
N ILE A 44 1.38 -4.77 -4.23
CA ILE A 44 0.65 -3.53 -3.86
C ILE A 44 -0.79 -3.94 -3.56
N MET A 45 -1.16 -3.91 -2.28
CA MET A 45 -2.48 -4.29 -1.80
C MET A 45 -2.86 -3.45 -0.57
N HIS A 46 -3.79 -2.51 -0.75
CA HIS A 46 -4.24 -1.66 0.35
C HIS A 46 -5.13 -2.42 1.34
N GLY A 47 -5.22 -1.95 2.59
CA GLY A 47 -5.90 -2.70 3.65
C GLY A 47 -7.35 -3.12 3.36
N SER A 48 -8.14 -2.29 2.67
CA SER A 48 -9.52 -2.64 2.29
C SER A 48 -9.60 -3.62 1.12
N CYS A 49 -8.51 -3.83 0.38
CA CYS A 49 -8.46 -4.73 -0.77
C CYS A 49 -8.37 -6.20 -0.35
N TYR A 50 -7.95 -6.48 0.88
CA TYR A 50 -7.85 -7.83 1.41
C TYR A 50 -9.19 -8.57 1.35
N PRO A 51 -9.20 -9.89 1.18
CA PRO A 51 -10.40 -10.67 1.38
C PRO A 51 -10.93 -10.45 2.81
N ALA A 52 -12.25 -10.52 2.96
CA ALA A 52 -12.87 -10.43 4.28
C ALA A 52 -12.76 -11.78 5.01
N ASP A 53 -12.58 -11.72 6.33
CA ASP A 53 -12.69 -12.89 7.17
C ASP A 53 -14.09 -13.53 7.12
N LYS A 54 -14.22 -14.67 7.82
CA LYS A 54 -15.46 -15.45 7.91
C LYS A 54 -16.70 -14.58 8.16
N PHE A 55 -16.58 -13.62 9.07
CA PHE A 55 -17.60 -12.62 9.39
C PHE A 55 -17.38 -11.33 8.61
N ASP A 56 -17.70 -11.35 7.31
CA ASP A 56 -17.55 -10.17 6.44
C ASP A 56 -18.51 -9.05 6.90
N MET A 57 -17.93 -7.99 7.45
CA MET A 57 -18.65 -6.79 7.90
C MET A 57 -18.79 -5.74 6.79
N GLY A 58 -18.30 -6.02 5.58
CA GLY A 58 -18.36 -5.14 4.40
C GLY A 58 -17.01 -4.53 4.00
N ILE A 59 -15.89 -4.95 4.61
CA ILE A 59 -14.54 -4.47 4.28
C ILE A 59 -13.51 -5.57 4.54
N GLY A 60 -12.44 -5.57 3.75
CA GLY A 60 -11.25 -6.39 3.99
C GLY A 60 -10.40 -5.86 5.13
N SER A 61 -9.41 -6.65 5.57
CA SER A 61 -8.46 -6.20 6.57
C SER A 61 -7.05 -6.71 6.26
N PRO A 62 -6.00 -5.88 6.45
CA PRO A 62 -4.60 -6.33 6.33
C PRO A 62 -4.11 -7.11 7.55
N ILE A 63 -5.00 -7.33 8.54
CA ILE A 63 -4.78 -8.16 9.73
C ILE A 63 -5.90 -9.22 9.83
N GLY A 64 -5.72 -10.22 10.68
CA GLY A 64 -6.66 -11.35 10.80
C GLY A 64 -6.24 -12.58 10.00
N ASN A 65 -7.13 -13.57 9.92
CA ASN A 65 -6.83 -14.88 9.33
C ASN A 65 -6.66 -14.79 7.82
N SER A 66 -7.56 -14.09 7.13
CA SER A 66 -7.52 -13.97 5.66
C SER A 66 -6.27 -13.23 5.18
N ALA A 67 -5.80 -12.23 5.94
CA ALA A 67 -4.53 -11.56 5.67
C ALA A 67 -3.32 -12.47 5.91
N SER A 68 -3.42 -13.39 6.88
CA SER A 68 -2.37 -14.37 7.16
C SER A 68 -2.27 -15.42 6.05
N GLU A 69 -3.40 -15.93 5.56
CA GLU A 69 -3.47 -16.82 4.40
C GLU A 69 -2.93 -16.16 3.13
N MET A 70 -3.31 -14.89 2.88
CA MET A 70 -2.76 -14.10 1.77
C MET A 70 -1.23 -13.96 1.88
N ALA A 71 -0.69 -13.67 3.07
CA ALA A 71 0.76 -13.57 3.27
C ALA A 71 1.50 -14.89 2.99
N GLU A 72 0.94 -16.04 3.40
CA GLU A 72 1.52 -17.36 3.09
C GLU A 72 1.52 -17.64 1.58
N PHE A 73 0.41 -17.31 0.91
CA PHE A 73 0.29 -17.45 -0.54
C PHE A 73 1.24 -16.52 -1.30
N GLU A 74 1.33 -15.26 -0.88
CA GLU A 74 2.30 -14.30 -1.42
C GLU A 74 3.74 -14.86 -1.28
N VAL A 75 4.10 -15.37 -0.10
CA VAL A 75 5.42 -16.02 0.10
C VAL A 75 5.62 -17.19 -0.84
N LEU A 76 4.62 -18.07 -1.00
CA LEU A 76 4.69 -19.22 -1.90
C LEU A 76 4.97 -18.78 -3.34
N HIS A 77 4.35 -17.69 -3.79
CA HIS A 77 4.50 -17.13 -5.13
C HIS A 77 5.63 -16.11 -5.28
N GLY A 78 6.61 -16.11 -4.38
CA GLY A 78 7.87 -15.36 -4.54
C GLY A 78 7.89 -14.00 -3.87
N PHE A 79 6.77 -13.51 -3.33
CA PHE A 79 6.76 -12.23 -2.64
C PHE A 79 7.47 -12.33 -1.28
N SER A 80 8.10 -11.23 -0.91
CA SER A 80 8.79 -11.06 0.38
C SER A 80 8.21 -9.88 1.16
N ALA A 81 7.35 -9.10 0.52
CA ALA A 81 6.75 -7.92 1.09
C ALA A 81 5.35 -7.67 0.51
N ASN A 82 4.60 -6.81 1.19
CA ASN A 82 3.34 -6.26 0.72
C ASN A 82 3.33 -4.75 1.02
N GLN A 83 3.14 -3.93 -0.02
CA GLN A 83 2.91 -2.50 0.11
C GLN A 83 1.44 -2.21 0.40
N GLN A 84 1.22 -1.72 1.61
CA GLN A 84 -0.05 -1.22 2.07
C GLN A 84 -0.28 0.21 1.56
N GLY A 85 -1.54 0.62 1.56
CA GLY A 85 -1.87 2.03 1.57
C GLY A 85 -1.81 2.61 2.99
N PRO A 86 -2.14 3.89 3.16
CA PRO A 86 -2.27 4.50 4.47
C PRO A 86 -3.24 3.72 5.38
N LEU A 87 -2.78 3.29 6.55
CA LEU A 87 -3.56 2.50 7.52
C LEU A 87 -4.46 3.37 8.43
N GLY A 88 -4.51 4.67 8.15
CA GLY A 88 -5.20 5.66 8.97
C GLY A 88 -6.72 5.51 8.96
N MET A 89 -7.37 6.11 9.95
CA MET A 89 -8.84 6.18 9.99
C MET A 89 -9.38 7.09 8.89
N ILE A 90 -10.23 6.52 8.02
CA ILE A 90 -10.97 7.23 6.96
C ILE A 90 -12.32 7.78 7.48
N SER A 91 -13.06 8.49 6.64
CA SER A 91 -14.35 9.09 7.02
C SER A 91 -15.51 8.68 6.11
N ARG A 92 -16.74 8.77 6.62
CA ARG A 92 -17.97 8.52 5.82
C ARG A 92 -18.12 9.43 4.60
N GLY A 93 -17.51 10.61 4.62
CA GLY A 93 -17.55 11.57 3.52
C GLY A 93 -16.41 11.41 2.50
N ASN A 94 -15.37 10.65 2.84
CA ASN A 94 -14.23 10.40 1.96
C ASN A 94 -13.57 9.07 2.33
N TYR A 95 -13.67 8.09 1.41
CA TYR A 95 -13.11 6.74 1.58
C TYR A 95 -11.65 6.63 1.12
N SER A 96 -11.06 7.70 0.59
CA SER A 96 -9.66 7.69 0.17
C SER A 96 -8.75 7.47 1.38
N PRO A 97 -7.87 6.44 1.36
CA PRO A 97 -6.82 6.27 2.35
C PRO A 97 -5.91 7.50 2.47
N TYR A 98 -5.75 8.28 1.41
CA TYR A 98 -4.93 9.51 1.40
C TYR A 98 -5.57 10.70 2.11
N SER A 99 -6.83 10.57 2.54
CA SER A 99 -7.52 11.52 3.42
C SER A 99 -7.57 11.07 4.89
N SER A 100 -6.96 9.93 5.18
CA SER A 100 -7.02 9.30 6.50
C SER A 100 -6.14 10.00 7.54
N SER A 101 -6.40 9.72 8.81
CA SER A 101 -5.57 10.23 9.90
C SER A 101 -4.17 9.63 9.93
N ILE A 102 -3.19 10.40 10.36
CA ILE A 102 -1.80 9.94 10.46
C ILE A 102 -1.62 8.91 11.59
N PHE A 103 -2.15 9.21 12.79
CA PHE A 103 -1.89 8.42 13.99
C PHE A 103 -2.97 7.36 14.21
N ALA A 104 -4.23 7.80 14.37
CA ALA A 104 -5.35 6.89 14.55
C ALA A 104 -5.46 5.91 13.37
N LYS A 105 -5.64 4.63 13.69
CA LYS A 105 -5.76 3.53 12.72
C LYS A 105 -7.21 3.30 12.35
N ASN A 106 -7.44 2.75 11.16
CA ASN A 106 -8.77 2.38 10.72
C ASN A 106 -9.34 1.25 11.59
N TYR A 107 -10.25 1.58 12.50
CA TYR A 107 -10.87 0.62 13.41
C TYR A 107 -11.69 -0.46 12.68
N MET A 108 -12.06 -0.24 11.42
CA MET A 108 -12.75 -1.24 10.59
C MET A 108 -11.83 -2.39 10.14
N PHE A 109 -10.53 -2.33 10.46
CA PHE A 109 -9.61 -3.45 10.26
C PHE A 109 -9.56 -4.42 11.45
N ILE A 110 -10.28 -4.15 12.54
CA ILE A 110 -10.34 -5.07 13.68
C ILE A 110 -10.92 -6.43 13.22
N ASP A 111 -10.16 -7.50 13.37
CA ASP A 111 -10.66 -8.86 13.27
C ASP A 111 -11.62 -9.10 14.45
N THR A 112 -12.91 -9.07 14.13
CA THR A 112 -13.98 -9.21 15.11
C THR A 112 -14.13 -10.63 15.63
N GLU A 113 -13.65 -11.65 14.90
CA GLU A 113 -13.68 -13.03 15.38
C GLU A 113 -12.74 -13.21 16.57
N GLN A 114 -11.56 -12.57 16.55
CA GLN A 114 -10.62 -12.58 17.69
C GLN A 114 -11.24 -12.08 18.99
N LEU A 115 -12.20 -11.16 18.92
CA LEU A 115 -12.89 -10.63 20.09
C LEU A 115 -13.83 -11.66 20.77
N THR A 116 -14.04 -12.82 20.13
CA THR A 116 -14.79 -13.96 20.67
C THR A 116 -13.91 -14.98 21.40
N HIS A 117 -12.62 -14.70 21.57
CA HIS A 117 -11.65 -15.58 22.22
C HIS A 117 -11.13 -15.03 23.55
N ASP A 118 -10.56 -15.91 24.38
CA ASP A 118 -10.09 -15.62 25.74
C ASP A 118 -9.00 -14.53 25.81
N ASN A 119 -8.13 -14.45 24.80
CA ASN A 119 -7.09 -13.42 24.68
C ASN A 119 -7.67 -11.99 24.55
N TYR A 120 -8.94 -11.88 24.15
CA TYR A 120 -9.72 -10.65 24.11
C TYR A 120 -10.89 -10.68 25.11
N ALA A 121 -10.81 -11.54 26.13
CA ALA A 121 -11.79 -11.69 27.20
C ALA A 121 -13.22 -12.04 26.73
N ASN A 122 -13.38 -12.65 25.55
CA ASN A 122 -14.68 -13.01 24.97
C ASN A 122 -15.69 -11.85 25.03
N ILE A 123 -15.24 -10.64 24.66
CA ILE A 123 -16.08 -9.43 24.71
C ILE A 123 -17.13 -9.41 23.60
N LEU A 124 -17.06 -10.33 22.63
CA LEU A 124 -18.10 -10.63 21.66
C LEU A 124 -18.49 -12.11 21.67
N ASP A 125 -19.71 -12.39 21.20
CA ASP A 125 -20.23 -13.74 20.94
C ASP A 125 -20.41 -13.93 19.44
N LYS A 126 -20.15 -15.15 18.93
CA LYS A 126 -20.30 -15.47 17.50
C LYS A 126 -21.71 -15.21 16.96
N LYS A 127 -22.75 -15.39 17.78
CA LYS A 127 -24.15 -15.07 17.43
C LYS A 127 -24.36 -13.58 17.16
N VAL A 128 -23.60 -12.72 17.86
CA VAL A 128 -23.62 -11.28 17.56
C VAL A 128 -23.00 -11.04 16.19
N LEU A 129 -21.84 -11.64 15.90
CA LEU A 129 -21.17 -11.46 14.61
C LEU A 129 -22.04 -11.94 13.43
N GLU A 130 -22.73 -13.07 13.56
CA GLU A 130 -23.65 -13.58 12.52
C GLU A 130 -24.79 -12.60 12.21
N LYS A 131 -25.23 -11.77 13.16
CA LYS A 131 -26.27 -10.76 12.93
C LYS A 131 -25.81 -9.60 12.05
N TYR A 132 -24.52 -9.25 12.10
CA TYR A 132 -23.94 -8.12 11.38
C TYR A 132 -23.18 -8.54 10.12
N LYS A 133 -22.92 -9.84 9.96
CA LYS A 133 -22.34 -10.42 8.76
C LYS A 133 -23.19 -10.07 7.52
N LEU A 134 -22.54 -9.55 6.50
CA LEU A 134 -23.16 -9.27 5.22
C LEU A 134 -23.20 -10.54 4.35
N PRO A 135 -24.20 -10.67 3.47
CA PRO A 135 -24.18 -11.70 2.45
C PRO A 135 -22.95 -11.54 1.58
N GLU A 136 -22.41 -12.66 1.11
CA GLU A 136 -21.32 -12.65 0.15
C GLU A 136 -21.82 -12.11 -1.19
N GLU A 137 -21.10 -11.12 -1.73
CA GLU A 137 -21.36 -10.52 -3.02
C GLU A 137 -20.12 -10.70 -3.90
N LYS A 138 -20.32 -11.21 -5.11
CA LYS A 138 -19.26 -11.47 -6.09
C LYS A 138 -19.58 -10.71 -7.36
N LEU A 139 -18.68 -9.79 -7.76
CA LEU A 139 -18.88 -8.90 -8.91
C LEU A 139 -18.14 -9.38 -10.17
N GLY A 140 -17.12 -10.20 -9.99
CA GLY A 140 -16.38 -10.89 -11.05
C GLY A 140 -15.88 -12.23 -10.54
N GLU A 141 -14.96 -12.88 -11.26
CA GLU A 141 -14.49 -14.22 -10.88
C GLU A 141 -13.69 -14.23 -9.57
N ASN A 142 -12.93 -13.19 -9.25
CA ASN A 142 -12.01 -13.18 -8.10
C ASN A 142 -12.05 -11.88 -7.29
N TYR A 143 -13.08 -11.05 -7.47
CA TYR A 143 -13.19 -9.78 -6.78
C TYR A 143 -14.63 -9.36 -6.47
N THR A 144 -14.71 -8.42 -5.54
CA THR A 144 -15.91 -7.76 -5.04
C THR A 144 -15.60 -6.30 -4.69
N ASN A 145 -16.53 -5.61 -4.04
CA ASN A 145 -16.34 -4.25 -3.55
C ASN A 145 -16.49 -4.16 -2.03
N THR A 146 -15.65 -3.32 -1.42
CA THR A 146 -15.84 -2.82 -0.07
C THR A 146 -17.13 -2.00 0.00
N GLN A 147 -18.01 -2.37 0.93
CA GLN A 147 -19.25 -1.71 1.24
C GLN A 147 -19.06 -0.72 2.41
N PHE A 148 -18.26 0.33 2.19
CA PHE A 148 -17.84 1.26 3.26
C PHE A 148 -18.96 1.74 4.17
N SER A 149 -20.12 2.16 3.62
CA SER A 149 -21.25 2.63 4.44
C SER A 149 -21.75 1.54 5.40
N LYS A 150 -21.85 0.29 4.94
CA LYS A 150 -22.28 -0.84 5.77
C LYS A 150 -21.20 -1.23 6.78
N ALA A 151 -19.94 -1.26 6.36
CA ALA A 151 -18.81 -1.50 7.25
C ALA A 151 -18.80 -0.50 8.41
N PHE A 152 -18.90 0.78 8.09
CA PHE A 152 -19.00 1.85 9.07
C PHE A 152 -20.13 1.64 10.09
N ASP A 153 -21.35 1.33 9.62
CA ASP A 153 -22.50 1.11 10.51
C ASP A 153 -22.36 -0.16 11.35
N ASN A 154 -21.81 -1.23 10.77
CA ASN A 154 -21.57 -2.51 11.44
C ASN A 154 -20.49 -2.36 12.52
N TYR A 155 -19.33 -1.80 12.20
CA TYR A 155 -18.23 -1.64 13.15
C TYR A 155 -18.58 -0.68 14.29
N ASP A 156 -19.31 0.41 14.02
CA ASP A 156 -19.79 1.30 15.10
C ASP A 156 -20.68 0.55 16.10
N LYS A 157 -21.53 -0.37 15.62
CA LYS A 157 -22.37 -1.20 16.49
C LYS A 157 -21.59 -2.28 17.22
N ILE A 158 -20.67 -2.96 16.53
CA ILE A 158 -19.88 -4.04 17.11
C ILE A 158 -18.95 -3.51 18.20
N ILE A 159 -18.33 -2.34 17.99
CA ILE A 159 -17.46 -1.71 18.98
C ILE A 159 -18.25 -1.28 20.22
N ASP A 160 -19.45 -0.70 20.07
CA ASP A 160 -20.30 -0.34 21.21
C ASP A 160 -20.66 -1.58 22.04
N ILE A 161 -21.06 -2.68 21.38
CA ILE A 161 -21.36 -3.95 22.06
C ILE A 161 -20.11 -4.48 22.78
N ALA A 162 -18.97 -4.56 22.07
CA ALA A 162 -17.72 -5.06 22.63
C ALA A 162 -17.26 -4.25 23.85
N TYR A 163 -17.35 -2.92 23.78
CA TYR A 163 -16.95 -2.03 24.86
C TYR A 163 -17.89 -2.10 26.06
N ASN A 164 -19.21 -2.21 25.84
CA ASN A 164 -20.19 -2.39 26.92
C ASN A 164 -20.01 -3.75 27.63
N ASN A 165 -19.74 -4.81 26.86
CA ASN A 165 -19.42 -6.12 27.40
C ASN A 165 -18.13 -6.09 28.20
N PHE A 166 -17.05 -5.53 27.63
CA PHE A 166 -15.77 -5.33 28.30
C PHE A 166 -15.94 -4.62 29.66
N ARG A 167 -16.65 -3.49 29.69
CA ARG A 167 -16.92 -2.75 30.94
C ARG A 167 -17.69 -3.57 31.96
N THR A 168 -18.65 -4.36 31.52
CA THR A 168 -19.46 -5.22 32.40
C THR A 168 -18.60 -6.33 32.99
N LYS A 169 -17.79 -6.99 32.16
CA LYS A 169 -16.84 -8.03 32.59
C LYS A 169 -15.78 -7.50 33.56
N VAL A 170 -15.27 -6.29 33.34
CA VAL A 170 -14.35 -5.61 34.27
C VAL A 170 -15.03 -5.34 35.62
N ARG A 171 -16.29 -4.88 35.62
CA ARG A 171 -17.06 -4.65 36.86
C ARG A 171 -17.32 -5.95 37.63
N ASN A 172 -17.51 -7.05 36.91
CA ASN A 172 -17.69 -8.38 37.48
C ASN A 172 -16.35 -9.05 37.85
N GLU A 173 -15.23 -8.33 37.74
CA GLU A 173 -13.89 -8.80 38.09
C GLU A 173 -13.45 -10.07 37.34
N GLU A 174 -13.93 -10.25 36.11
CA GLU A 174 -13.52 -11.40 35.30
C GLU A 174 -12.01 -11.35 34.98
N PRO A 175 -11.22 -12.41 35.24
CA PRO A 175 -9.75 -12.36 35.16
C PRO A 175 -9.21 -11.86 33.83
N LYS A 176 -9.74 -12.40 32.70
CA LYS A 176 -9.31 -11.99 31.36
C LYS A 176 -9.68 -10.56 31.00
N ALA A 177 -10.83 -10.08 31.48
CA ALA A 177 -11.22 -8.68 31.28
C ALA A 177 -10.33 -7.72 32.08
N LEU A 178 -9.90 -8.10 33.29
CA LEU A 178 -8.95 -7.33 34.09
C LEU A 178 -7.55 -7.28 33.45
N GLU A 179 -7.08 -8.38 32.85
CA GLU A 179 -5.85 -8.40 32.05
C GLU A 179 -5.93 -7.42 30.87
N LEU A 180 -6.99 -7.54 30.06
CA LEU A 180 -7.22 -6.63 28.92
C LEU A 180 -7.38 -5.18 29.38
N HIS A 181 -7.99 -4.93 30.54
CA HIS A 181 -8.13 -3.60 31.10
C HIS A 181 -6.81 -2.99 31.55
N LYS A 182 -5.86 -3.80 32.03
CA LYS A 182 -4.50 -3.32 32.31
C LYS A 182 -3.79 -2.90 31.03
N GLU A 183 -3.90 -3.70 29.96
CA GLU A 183 -3.36 -3.35 28.64
C GLU A 183 -3.98 -2.05 28.10
N PHE A 184 -5.30 -1.94 28.14
CA PHE A 184 -6.01 -0.74 27.69
C PHE A 184 -5.62 0.52 28.50
N LYS A 185 -5.54 0.42 29.83
CA LYS A 185 -5.10 1.56 30.67
C LYS A 185 -3.67 1.98 30.36
N LYS A 186 -2.77 1.01 30.12
CA LYS A 186 -1.40 1.31 29.69
C LYS A 186 -1.39 2.01 28.33
N TYR A 187 -2.11 1.47 27.34
CA TYR A 187 -2.23 2.08 26.01
C TYR A 187 -2.73 3.53 26.09
N LYS A 188 -3.80 3.77 26.86
CA LYS A 188 -4.38 5.10 27.03
C LYS A 188 -3.40 6.06 27.72
N SER A 189 -2.64 5.58 28.70
CA SER A 189 -1.59 6.39 29.37
C SER A 189 -0.48 6.77 28.40
N ASP A 190 0.06 5.79 27.67
CA ASP A 190 1.17 5.97 26.72
C ASP A 190 0.79 6.92 25.56
N ASN A 191 -0.50 6.97 25.19
CA ASN A 191 -1.03 7.80 24.10
C ASN A 191 -1.86 9.01 24.56
N SER A 192 -1.96 9.24 25.87
CA SER A 192 -2.83 10.27 26.47
C SER A 192 -2.68 11.69 25.92
N PRO A 193 -1.50 12.16 25.44
CA PRO A 193 -1.40 13.50 24.87
C PRO A 193 -2.26 13.72 23.60
N TYR A 194 -2.69 12.65 22.93
CA TYR A 194 -3.39 12.72 21.63
C TYR A 194 -4.71 11.94 21.60
N ILE A 195 -4.74 10.71 22.12
CA ILE A 195 -5.88 9.80 21.92
C ILE A 195 -7.21 10.35 22.46
N VAL A 196 -7.16 11.10 23.58
CA VAL A 196 -8.36 11.75 24.15
C VAL A 196 -8.77 12.96 23.31
N LYS A 197 -7.81 13.70 22.75
CA LYS A 197 -8.09 14.83 21.85
C LYS A 197 -8.78 14.35 20.56
N GLU A 198 -8.32 13.22 20.02
CA GLU A 198 -8.94 12.56 18.88
C GLU A 198 -10.39 12.14 19.18
N GLY A 199 -10.64 11.54 20.35
CA GLY A 199 -12.00 11.19 20.80
C GLY A 199 -12.91 12.42 20.94
N VAL A 200 -12.40 13.52 21.49
CA VAL A 200 -13.13 14.81 21.56
C VAL A 200 -13.43 15.34 20.17
N TYR A 201 -12.47 15.30 19.24
CA TYR A 201 -12.71 15.67 17.84
C TYR A 201 -13.82 14.82 17.20
N GLN A 202 -13.87 13.50 17.45
CA GLN A 202 -14.96 12.66 16.93
C GLN A 202 -16.33 13.05 17.50
N VAL A 203 -16.40 13.40 18.79
CA VAL A 203 -17.64 13.89 19.43
C VAL A 203 -18.09 15.19 18.78
N LEU A 204 -17.20 16.18 18.63
CA LEU A 204 -17.52 17.47 18.02
C LEU A 204 -17.91 17.32 16.55
N LYS A 205 -17.14 16.54 15.78
CA LYS A 205 -17.46 16.21 14.38
C LYS A 205 -18.86 15.65 14.22
N LYS A 206 -19.30 14.78 15.15
CA LYS A 206 -20.66 14.24 15.14
C LYS A 206 -21.71 15.30 15.45
N SER A 207 -21.46 16.17 16.44
CA SER A 207 -22.36 17.26 16.82
C SER A 207 -22.55 18.31 15.73
N TYR A 208 -21.49 18.62 14.98
CA TYR A 208 -21.53 19.59 13.87
C TYR A 208 -21.85 18.95 12.50
N HIS A 209 -21.99 17.62 12.42
CA HIS A 209 -22.19 16.87 11.18
C HIS A 209 -21.12 17.09 10.10
N THR A 210 -19.93 17.59 10.48
CA THR A 210 -18.81 17.83 9.59
C THR A 210 -17.48 17.76 10.34
N GLY A 211 -16.45 17.22 9.68
CA GLY A 211 -15.07 17.27 10.17
C GLY A 211 -14.34 18.57 9.82
N ASP A 212 -15.01 19.50 9.13
CA ASP A 212 -14.44 20.82 8.89
C ASP A 212 -14.62 21.71 10.12
N PHE A 213 -13.60 21.71 10.98
CA PHE A 213 -13.63 22.50 12.21
C PHE A 213 -13.71 24.02 11.95
N ASN A 214 -13.44 24.50 10.73
CA ASN A 214 -13.58 25.93 10.40
C ASN A 214 -15.03 26.42 10.44
N THR A 215 -16.00 25.50 10.30
CA THR A 215 -17.44 25.78 10.38
C THR A 215 -18.00 25.57 11.77
N TRP A 216 -17.20 25.12 12.74
CA TRP A 216 -17.63 24.98 14.14
C TRP A 216 -17.68 26.38 14.79
N VAL A 217 -18.50 26.54 15.84
CA VAL A 217 -18.77 27.84 16.46
C VAL A 217 -18.11 27.97 17.83
N GLY A 218 -17.88 29.21 18.27
CA GLY A 218 -17.30 29.51 19.59
C GLY A 218 -15.91 28.90 19.79
N VAL A 219 -15.63 28.46 21.03
CA VAL A 219 -14.34 27.86 21.39
C VAL A 219 -14.11 26.48 20.75
N ASP A 220 -15.14 25.78 20.26
CA ASP A 220 -14.99 24.46 19.66
C ASP A 220 -14.11 24.50 18.39
N LYS A 221 -14.14 25.62 17.64
CA LYS A 221 -13.34 25.80 16.41
C LYS A 221 -11.82 25.68 16.63
N ASP A 222 -11.32 26.10 17.78
CA ASP A 222 -9.89 26.05 18.14
C ASP A 222 -9.71 25.63 19.60
N LEU A 223 -10.44 24.59 20.02
CA LEU A 223 -10.54 24.20 21.43
C LEU A 223 -9.17 23.96 22.06
N PHE A 224 -8.32 23.19 21.37
CA PHE A 224 -7.00 22.84 21.91
C PHE A 224 -6.00 23.99 21.86
N GLY A 225 -6.01 24.83 20.81
CA GLY A 225 -5.17 26.03 20.76
C GLY A 225 -5.54 27.02 21.87
N LEU A 226 -6.84 27.20 22.13
CA LEU A 226 -7.32 28.05 23.22
C LEU A 226 -7.00 27.47 24.61
N ILE A 227 -7.01 26.14 24.78
CA ILE A 227 -6.56 25.49 26.02
C ILE A 227 -5.07 25.73 26.26
N GLU A 228 -4.22 25.65 25.23
CA GLU A 228 -2.79 25.97 25.34
C GLU A 228 -2.55 27.44 25.74
N GLN A 229 -3.45 28.33 25.32
CA GLN A 229 -3.50 29.74 25.71
C GLN A 229 -4.16 29.99 27.08
N LYS A 230 -4.53 28.92 27.81
CA LYS A 230 -5.20 28.99 29.13
C LYS A 230 -6.55 29.72 29.11
N ASN A 231 -7.26 29.69 27.99
CA ASN A 231 -8.59 30.30 27.88
C ASN A 231 -9.60 29.57 28.82
N PRO A 232 -10.27 30.27 29.75
CA PRO A 232 -11.14 29.63 30.75
C PRO A 232 -12.41 29.03 30.14
N GLU A 233 -12.97 29.63 29.09
CA GLU A 233 -14.16 29.14 28.39
C GLU A 233 -13.85 27.81 27.67
N ALA A 234 -12.71 27.73 26.96
CA ALA A 234 -12.26 26.51 26.31
C ALA A 234 -11.98 25.38 27.32
N ILE A 235 -11.37 25.69 28.47
CA ILE A 235 -11.13 24.71 29.54
C ILE A 235 -12.46 24.21 30.14
N ALA A 236 -13.42 25.11 30.38
CA ALA A 236 -14.75 24.74 30.87
C ALA A 236 -15.49 23.85 29.86
N ARG A 237 -15.46 24.24 28.58
CA ARG A 237 -16.04 23.48 27.47
C ARG A 237 -15.43 22.10 27.33
N TYR A 238 -14.11 21.97 27.41
CA TYR A 238 -13.45 20.66 27.38
C TYR A 238 -13.89 19.77 28.55
N LYS A 239 -13.99 20.31 29.77
CA LYS A 239 -14.49 19.56 30.94
C LYS A 239 -15.94 19.11 30.76
N GLU A 240 -16.79 19.96 30.20
CA GLU A 240 -18.17 19.62 29.84
C GLU A 240 -18.22 18.45 28.85
N ILE A 241 -17.46 18.52 27.75
CA ILE A 241 -17.39 17.44 26.76
C ILE A 241 -16.93 16.13 27.41
N ILE A 242 -15.90 16.17 28.25
CA ILE A 242 -15.40 14.97 28.95
C ILE A 242 -16.45 14.39 29.90
N LYS A 243 -17.22 15.23 30.59
CA LYS A 243 -18.30 14.80 31.48
C LYS A 243 -19.45 14.18 30.71
N ASP A 244 -19.89 14.82 29.63
CA ASP A 244 -21.12 14.45 28.93
C ASP A 244 -20.90 13.34 27.89
N SER A 245 -19.69 13.26 27.33
CA SER A 245 -19.32 12.30 26.28
C SER A 245 -18.16 11.36 26.68
N GLY A 246 -17.88 11.23 27.98
CA GLY A 246 -16.77 10.43 28.49
C GLY A 246 -16.82 8.95 28.06
N LYS A 247 -18.02 8.35 27.98
CA LYS A 247 -18.18 6.97 27.47
C LYS A 247 -17.73 6.87 26.02
N GLN A 248 -18.21 7.76 25.15
CA GLN A 248 -17.96 7.75 23.71
C GLN A 248 -16.47 7.99 23.41
N ILE A 249 -15.83 8.87 24.19
CA ILE A 249 -14.40 9.13 24.08
C ILE A 249 -13.59 7.90 24.51
N ASP A 250 -13.99 7.24 25.60
CA ASP A 250 -13.28 6.04 26.07
C ASP A 250 -13.50 4.84 25.14
N GLU A 251 -14.69 4.71 24.55
CA GLU A 251 -15.02 3.74 23.51
C GLU A 251 -14.16 3.95 22.24
N TYR A 252 -13.98 5.21 21.82
CA TYR A 252 -13.04 5.54 20.74
C TYR A 252 -11.60 5.12 21.09
N CYS A 253 -11.14 5.43 22.30
CA CYS A 253 -9.82 5.02 22.77
C CYS A 253 -9.68 3.48 22.76
N PHE A 254 -10.73 2.77 23.15
CA PHE A 254 -10.77 1.31 23.20
C PHE A 254 -10.70 0.69 21.79
N ALA A 255 -11.42 1.25 20.82
CA ALA A 255 -11.33 0.81 19.43
C ALA A 255 -9.90 0.95 18.87
N GLN A 256 -9.25 2.10 19.12
CA GLN A 256 -7.87 2.33 18.71
C GLN A 256 -6.88 1.38 19.40
N PHE A 257 -7.10 1.08 20.69
CA PHE A 257 -6.34 0.06 21.40
C PHE A 257 -6.46 -1.33 20.74
N LEU A 258 -7.68 -1.77 20.41
CA LEU A 258 -7.91 -3.10 19.82
C LEU A 258 -7.22 -3.24 18.46
N VAL A 259 -7.38 -2.26 17.57
CA VAL A 259 -6.74 -2.32 16.24
C VAL A 259 -5.22 -2.26 16.34
N GLU A 260 -4.63 -1.44 17.21
CA GLU A 260 -3.17 -1.39 17.38
C GLU A 260 -2.62 -2.67 18.01
N LYS A 261 -3.35 -3.27 18.95
CA LYS A 261 -3.01 -4.58 19.52
C LYS A 261 -2.96 -5.65 18.43
N GLN A 262 -3.97 -5.73 17.58
CA GLN A 262 -3.99 -6.71 16.48
C GLN A 262 -2.95 -6.41 15.39
N ILE A 263 -2.64 -5.13 15.09
CA ILE A 263 -1.52 -4.76 14.20
C ILE A 263 -0.20 -5.28 14.76
N LYS A 264 0.03 -5.13 16.08
CA LYS A 264 1.24 -5.66 16.73
C LYS A 264 1.30 -7.19 16.68
N GLU A 265 0.17 -7.86 16.86
CA GLU A 265 0.07 -9.33 16.76
C GLU A 265 0.35 -9.80 15.32
N ASN A 266 -0.24 -9.17 14.31
CA ASN A 266 0.05 -9.45 12.90
C ASN A 266 1.53 -9.22 12.55
N LYS A 267 2.11 -8.11 12.99
CA LYS A 267 3.55 -7.83 12.82
C LYS A 267 4.43 -8.93 13.43
N ASN A 268 4.08 -9.42 14.62
CA ASN A 268 4.79 -10.53 15.25
C ASN A 268 4.62 -11.84 14.46
N PHE A 269 3.42 -12.13 13.95
CA PHE A 269 3.18 -13.27 13.06
C PHE A 269 4.09 -13.21 11.82
N ARG A 270 4.03 -12.10 11.07
CA ARG A 270 4.82 -11.91 9.83
C ARG A 270 6.32 -12.01 10.05
N LYS A 271 6.83 -11.48 11.17
CA LYS A 271 8.24 -11.61 11.57
C LYS A 271 8.68 -13.07 11.76
N ASN A 272 7.75 -13.96 12.11
CA ASN A 272 8.02 -15.37 12.38
C ASN A 272 7.56 -16.31 11.26
N LEU A 273 7.00 -15.79 10.17
CA LEU A 273 6.39 -16.59 9.09
C LEU A 273 7.37 -17.61 8.48
N GLY A 274 8.63 -17.22 8.24
CA GLY A 274 9.66 -18.15 7.73
C GLY A 274 10.04 -19.29 8.68
N LYS A 275 9.55 -19.28 9.93
CA LYS A 275 9.72 -20.40 10.87
C LYS A 275 8.55 -21.38 10.82
N THR A 276 7.39 -20.97 10.30
CA THR A 276 6.17 -21.78 10.25
C THR A 276 6.00 -22.45 8.88
N LEU A 277 6.57 -21.87 7.82
CA LEU A 277 6.48 -22.38 6.47
C LEU A 277 7.56 -23.43 6.17
N ASN A 278 7.14 -24.62 5.71
CA ASN A 278 8.05 -25.71 5.31
C ASN A 278 8.66 -25.53 3.89
N TYR A 279 8.13 -24.59 3.10
CA TYR A 279 8.56 -24.29 1.73
C TYR A 279 9.29 -22.93 1.58
N ALA A 280 9.48 -22.19 2.68
CA ALA A 280 10.19 -20.92 2.69
C ALA A 280 11.09 -20.84 3.94
N PRO A 281 12.35 -21.29 3.85
CA PRO A 281 13.25 -21.32 5.00
C PRO A 281 13.49 -19.92 5.58
N LYS A 282 13.80 -19.87 6.88
CA LYS A 282 13.99 -18.64 7.65
C LYS A 282 15.00 -17.69 7.00
N GLU A 283 16.05 -18.21 6.37
CA GLU A 283 17.09 -17.43 5.71
C GLU A 283 16.55 -16.61 4.52
N MET A 284 15.52 -17.12 3.82
CA MET A 284 14.85 -16.40 2.73
C MET A 284 13.92 -15.29 3.23
N LEU A 285 13.41 -15.43 4.46
CA LEU A 285 12.56 -14.44 5.13
C LEU A 285 13.24 -13.93 6.40
N LYS A 286 14.54 -13.62 6.32
CA LYS A 286 15.35 -13.20 7.48
C LYS A 286 14.79 -11.95 8.18
N ASP A 287 14.15 -11.07 7.41
CA ASP A 287 13.51 -9.84 7.87
C ASP A 287 12.00 -10.02 8.15
N GLY A 288 11.50 -11.26 8.04
CA GLY A 288 10.08 -11.59 8.04
C GLY A 288 9.42 -11.29 6.70
N PHE A 289 8.10 -11.49 6.63
CA PHE A 289 7.30 -10.98 5.52
C PHE A 289 7.01 -9.49 5.74
N VAL A 290 7.60 -8.60 4.95
CA VAL A 290 7.63 -7.15 5.23
C VAL A 290 6.33 -6.47 4.81
N TYR A 291 5.73 -5.68 5.70
CA TYR A 291 4.75 -4.69 5.26
C TYR A 291 5.44 -3.35 5.04
N ILE A 292 5.13 -2.71 3.91
CA ILE A 292 5.57 -1.36 3.54
C ILE A 292 4.37 -0.44 3.78
N ASN A 293 4.44 0.44 4.79
CA ASN A 293 3.37 1.41 5.06
C ASN A 293 3.46 2.58 4.09
N ASP A 294 2.37 3.33 3.92
CA ASP A 294 2.37 4.53 3.07
C ASP A 294 2.42 5.82 3.91
N PHE A 295 3.53 6.55 3.78
CA PHE A 295 3.75 7.83 4.43
C PHE A 295 3.04 8.92 3.64
N LEU A 296 1.88 9.33 4.14
CA LEU A 296 1.21 10.55 3.69
C LEU A 296 2.15 11.74 3.82
N VAL A 297 2.26 12.65 2.85
CA VAL A 297 3.05 13.88 3.04
C VAL A 297 2.34 14.86 3.96
N GLY A 298 1.06 15.11 3.71
CA GLY A 298 0.21 15.97 4.52
C GLY A 298 -0.41 15.28 5.75
N GLY A 299 -1.44 15.89 6.32
CA GLY A 299 -2.25 15.29 7.39
C GLY A 299 -3.75 15.37 7.11
N SER A 300 -4.56 14.78 7.98
CA SER A 300 -6.02 14.95 7.94
C SER A 300 -6.47 16.21 8.67
N LYS A 301 -7.74 16.60 8.50
CA LYS A 301 -8.38 17.66 9.31
C LYS A 301 -8.34 17.35 10.82
N MET A 302 -8.38 16.08 11.21
CA MET A 302 -8.25 15.68 12.62
C MET A 302 -6.83 15.94 13.11
N ASP A 303 -5.82 15.58 12.31
CA ASP A 303 -4.42 15.80 12.68
C ASP A 303 -4.13 17.30 12.84
N GLU A 304 -4.67 18.14 11.95
CA GLU A 304 -4.59 19.61 12.06
C GLU A 304 -5.21 20.12 13.35
N TYR A 305 -6.43 19.68 13.66
CA TYR A 305 -7.19 20.17 14.82
C TYR A 305 -6.55 19.81 16.17
N ILE A 306 -6.06 18.57 16.34
CA ILE A 306 -5.55 18.10 17.64
C ILE A 306 -4.09 18.54 17.90
N ASN A 307 -3.39 19.03 16.88
CA ASN A 307 -2.02 19.52 16.96
C ASN A 307 -1.96 21.03 16.62
N PRO A 308 -2.53 21.91 17.46
CA PRO A 308 -2.49 23.34 17.24
C PRO A 308 -1.04 23.83 17.09
N GLY A 309 -0.82 24.75 16.16
CA GLY A 309 0.48 25.37 15.93
C GLY A 309 1.51 24.50 15.18
N VAL A 310 1.21 23.26 14.80
CA VAL A 310 2.13 22.39 14.02
C VAL A 310 2.08 22.68 12.51
N PHE A 311 0.92 23.04 11.99
CA PHE A 311 0.70 23.19 10.56
C PHE A 311 0.69 24.66 10.13
N SER A 312 1.12 24.91 8.89
CA SER A 312 1.02 26.22 8.25
C SER A 312 -0.44 26.66 8.14
N LYS A 313 -0.74 27.89 8.55
CA LYS A 313 -2.08 28.47 8.41
C LYS A 313 -2.39 28.69 6.92
N ASN A 314 -3.58 28.28 6.48
CA ASN A 314 -4.12 28.40 5.11
C ASN A 314 -3.36 27.68 3.98
N TRP A 315 -2.07 27.38 4.13
CA TRP A 315 -1.31 26.66 3.11
C TRP A 315 -1.69 25.18 3.05
N ARG A 316 -1.88 24.68 1.83
CA ARG A 316 -2.27 23.30 1.56
C ARG A 316 -1.40 22.71 0.46
N LEU A 317 -1.15 21.41 0.57
CA LEU A 317 -0.43 20.64 -0.45
C LEU A 317 -1.28 20.51 -1.71
N GLY A 318 -0.63 20.59 -2.87
CA GLY A 318 -1.26 20.35 -4.16
C GLY A 318 -0.26 19.96 -5.24
N CYS A 319 -0.73 19.99 -6.48
CA CYS A 319 0.08 19.77 -7.67
C CYS A 319 -0.25 20.86 -8.71
N PRO A 320 0.73 21.40 -9.46
CA PRO A 320 0.49 22.47 -10.43
C PRO A 320 -0.44 22.07 -11.58
N SER A 321 -0.62 20.77 -11.83
CA SER A 321 -1.40 20.25 -12.96
C SER A 321 -2.19 18.98 -12.61
N GLY A 322 -3.19 18.64 -13.44
CA GLY A 322 -3.96 17.39 -13.35
C GLY A 322 -5.22 17.44 -12.50
N GLY A 323 -5.62 18.61 -11.98
CA GLY A 323 -6.88 18.76 -11.25
C GLY A 323 -8.02 19.24 -12.13
N THR A 324 -9.24 19.22 -11.59
CA THR A 324 -10.47 19.71 -12.26
C THR A 324 -10.34 21.12 -12.81
N TYR A 325 -9.56 21.96 -12.12
CA TYR A 325 -9.28 23.33 -12.50
C TYR A 325 -7.81 23.48 -12.92
N GLY A 326 -7.21 22.52 -13.62
CA GLY A 326 -5.77 22.56 -13.91
C GLY A 326 -4.92 22.18 -12.70
N VAL A 327 -4.95 22.92 -11.59
CA VAL A 327 -4.24 22.59 -10.35
C VAL A 327 -4.97 21.52 -9.54
N GLN A 328 -4.23 20.60 -8.91
CA GLN A 328 -4.79 19.68 -7.91
C GLN A 328 -4.75 20.34 -6.54
N MET A 329 -5.91 20.44 -5.88
CA MET A 329 -6.07 21.02 -4.55
C MET A 329 -6.44 19.92 -3.56
N TRP A 330 -5.44 19.30 -2.93
CA TRP A 330 -5.65 18.13 -2.08
C TRP A 330 -6.23 18.46 -0.68
N ASP A 331 -6.29 19.75 -0.30
CA ASP A 331 -6.71 20.24 1.03
C ASP A 331 -5.96 19.59 2.21
N ALA A 332 -4.73 19.13 1.95
CA ALA A 332 -3.87 18.52 2.95
C ALA A 332 -3.04 19.60 3.68
N PRO A 333 -3.17 19.77 5.01
CA PRO A 333 -2.30 20.64 5.81
C PRO A 333 -0.84 20.18 5.77
N VAL A 334 0.07 21.15 5.76
CA VAL A 334 1.51 20.94 5.69
C VAL A 334 2.20 21.50 6.94
N ALA A 335 3.35 20.91 7.32
CA ALA A 335 4.13 21.37 8.45
C ALA A 335 4.48 22.86 8.33
N ASP A 336 4.48 23.58 9.45
CA ASP A 336 4.92 24.97 9.50
C ASP A 336 6.45 25.06 9.34
N PRO A 337 6.98 25.66 8.26
CA PRO A 337 8.43 25.70 8.00
C PRO A 337 9.20 26.43 9.10
N GLU A 338 8.62 27.45 9.73
CA GLU A 338 9.27 28.22 10.81
C GLU A 338 9.39 27.43 12.10
N LYS A 339 8.60 26.35 12.24
CA LYS A 339 8.54 25.51 13.44
C LYS A 339 9.12 24.11 13.23
N LEU A 340 9.79 23.87 12.11
CA LEU A 340 10.52 22.62 11.85
C LEU A 340 11.74 22.50 12.77
N PHE A 341 12.51 23.58 12.91
CA PHE A 341 13.75 23.63 13.69
C PHE A 341 13.75 24.87 14.59
N ASN A 342 14.28 24.72 15.80
CA ASN A 342 14.58 25.85 16.69
C ASN A 342 15.90 26.52 16.24
N PRO A 343 16.22 27.74 16.73
CA PRO A 343 17.47 28.43 16.38
C PRO A 343 18.75 27.65 16.71
N ASP A 344 18.70 26.74 17.69
CA ASP A 344 19.82 25.86 18.07
C ASP A 344 19.95 24.61 17.18
N GLY A 345 19.10 24.46 16.17
CA GLY A 345 19.07 23.31 15.26
C GLY A 345 18.30 22.09 15.78
N SER A 346 17.80 22.12 17.02
CA SER A 346 16.94 21.06 17.55
C SER A 346 15.55 21.08 16.90
N LEU A 347 14.80 19.99 16.97
CA LEU A 347 13.47 19.93 16.35
C LEU A 347 12.48 20.86 17.06
N GLY A 348 11.87 21.75 16.29
CA GLY A 348 10.71 22.54 16.70
C GLY A 348 9.43 21.69 16.76
N PRO A 349 8.27 22.27 17.12
CA PRO A 349 7.00 21.53 17.23
C PRO A 349 6.64 20.73 15.96
N SER A 350 6.81 21.33 14.78
CA SER A 350 6.50 20.69 13.50
C SER A 350 7.52 19.61 13.15
N GLY A 351 8.80 19.82 13.46
CA GLY A 351 9.84 18.79 13.29
C GLY A 351 9.62 17.58 14.19
N LYS A 352 9.23 17.81 15.46
CA LYS A 352 8.87 16.74 16.41
C LYS A 352 7.63 15.96 15.93
N PHE A 353 6.66 16.66 15.36
CA PHE A 353 5.48 16.03 14.75
C PHE A 353 5.87 15.10 13.59
N LEU A 354 6.69 15.56 12.65
CA LEU A 354 7.17 14.73 11.53
C LEU A 354 7.97 13.52 12.01
N LYS A 355 8.85 13.70 13.02
CA LYS A 355 9.56 12.59 13.64
C LYS A 355 8.60 11.58 14.29
N ARG A 356 7.54 12.04 14.95
CA ARG A 356 6.51 11.17 15.55
C ARG A 356 5.75 10.39 14.48
N LYS A 357 5.42 11.04 13.37
CA LYS A 357 4.72 10.45 12.22
C LYS A 357 5.46 9.23 11.64
N ILE A 358 6.72 9.41 11.24
CA ILE A 358 7.54 8.30 10.69
C ILE A 358 7.71 7.17 11.73
N ASN A 359 7.92 7.51 13.00
CA ASN A 359 8.03 6.52 14.07
C ASN A 359 6.74 5.71 14.28
N SER A 360 5.57 6.33 14.16
CA SER A 360 4.28 5.63 14.25
C SER A 360 4.10 4.66 13.08
N MET A 361 4.48 5.05 11.87
CA MET A 361 4.37 4.18 10.69
C MET A 361 5.28 2.95 10.79
N LEU A 362 6.53 3.13 11.23
CA LEU A 362 7.50 2.06 11.47
C LEU A 362 7.19 1.25 12.76
N ALA A 363 6.28 1.73 13.61
CA ALA A 363 5.73 0.89 14.68
C ALA A 363 4.76 -0.16 14.10
N SER A 364 3.91 0.23 13.15
CA SER A 364 2.93 -0.66 12.49
C SER A 364 3.54 -1.59 11.44
N CYS A 365 4.55 -1.13 10.71
CA CYS A 365 5.15 -1.85 9.57
C CYS A 365 6.68 -1.88 9.67
N GLU A 366 7.38 -2.67 8.85
CA GLU A 366 8.85 -2.77 8.89
C GLU A 366 9.51 -1.78 7.94
N ASN A 367 8.82 -1.41 6.85
CA ASN A 367 9.30 -0.48 5.84
C ASN A 367 8.24 0.58 5.53
N VAL A 368 8.59 1.56 4.70
CA VAL A 368 7.75 2.70 4.34
C VAL A 368 7.93 3.10 2.87
N ARG A 369 6.81 3.44 2.22
CA ARG A 369 6.72 4.23 1.00
C ARG A 369 6.56 5.68 1.41
N VAL A 370 7.42 6.56 0.92
CA VAL A 370 7.24 8.00 1.03
C VAL A 370 6.47 8.46 -0.19
N ASP A 371 5.14 8.63 -0.01
CA ASP A 371 4.28 9.26 -1.01
C ASP A 371 4.81 10.64 -1.35
N HIS A 372 4.67 11.05 -2.61
CA HIS A 372 4.99 12.37 -3.11
C HIS A 372 6.28 12.94 -2.48
N ALA A 373 7.38 12.20 -2.59
CA ALA A 373 8.59 12.43 -1.79
C ALA A 373 9.10 13.87 -1.90
N ILE A 374 8.91 14.49 -3.07
CA ILE A 374 9.19 15.91 -3.33
C ILE A 374 8.54 16.86 -2.34
N GLY A 375 7.38 16.50 -1.79
CA GLY A 375 6.67 17.28 -0.79
C GLY A 375 7.39 17.41 0.56
N LEU A 376 8.46 16.64 0.76
CA LEU A 376 9.39 16.77 1.90
C LEU A 376 10.65 17.58 1.57
N TYR A 377 10.77 18.13 0.37
CA TYR A 377 11.92 18.94 -0.06
C TYR A 377 11.49 20.32 -0.57
N ASP A 378 10.55 20.33 -1.51
CA ASP A 378 10.09 21.52 -2.21
C ASP A 378 8.64 21.36 -2.73
N PRO A 379 7.66 21.15 -1.82
CA PRO A 379 6.26 20.94 -2.19
C PRO A 379 5.68 22.10 -3.01
N TYR A 380 4.75 21.77 -3.91
CA TYR A 380 3.82 22.74 -4.48
C TYR A 380 2.68 23.00 -3.48
N LEU A 381 2.50 24.27 -3.12
CA LEU A 381 1.52 24.71 -2.14
C LEU A 381 0.58 25.73 -2.75
N TYR A 382 -0.65 25.77 -2.24
CA TYR A 382 -1.61 26.84 -2.52
C TYR A 382 -2.16 27.43 -1.23
N ASP A 383 -2.47 28.73 -1.26
CA ASP A 383 -3.13 29.43 -0.17
C ASP A 383 -4.64 29.23 -0.30
N LYS A 384 -5.23 28.47 0.64
CA LYS A 384 -6.67 28.19 0.65
C LYS A 384 -7.53 29.46 0.70
N SER A 385 -7.02 30.55 1.26
CA SER A 385 -7.76 31.83 1.32
C SER A 385 -7.81 32.59 -0.01
N SER A 386 -6.99 32.19 -0.97
CA SER A 386 -6.97 32.75 -2.33
C SER A 386 -7.89 32.02 -3.33
N ILE A 387 -8.58 30.96 -2.88
CA ILE A 387 -9.53 30.23 -3.72
C ILE A 387 -10.80 31.05 -3.84
N VAL A 388 -11.04 31.57 -5.04
CA VAL A 388 -12.23 32.37 -5.37
C VAL A 388 -12.97 31.76 -6.55
N PHE A 389 -14.28 31.63 -6.40
CA PHE A 389 -15.21 31.29 -7.48
C PHE A 389 -16.10 32.49 -7.77
N GLU A 390 -16.21 32.86 -9.04
CA GLU A 390 -17.12 33.89 -9.54
C GLU A 390 -17.97 33.33 -10.66
N ASP A 391 -19.30 33.45 -10.53
CA ASP A 391 -20.28 32.88 -11.46
C ASP A 391 -20.05 31.38 -11.76
N GLY A 392 -19.59 30.63 -10.75
CA GLY A 392 -19.26 29.21 -10.86
C GLY A 392 -17.91 28.90 -11.52
N ASN A 393 -17.17 29.91 -11.97
CA ASN A 393 -15.85 29.76 -12.56
C ASN A 393 -14.75 30.01 -11.54
N PHE A 394 -13.72 29.17 -11.56
CA PHE A 394 -12.55 29.34 -10.70
C PHE A 394 -11.65 30.47 -11.20
N ARG A 395 -11.36 31.45 -10.35
CA ARG A 395 -10.53 32.62 -10.66
C ARG A 395 -9.04 32.28 -10.52
N HIS A 396 -8.50 31.68 -11.59
CA HIS A 396 -7.09 31.30 -11.68
C HIS A 396 -6.09 32.42 -11.38
N ASP A 397 -6.41 33.63 -11.80
CA ASP A 397 -5.56 34.81 -11.67
C ASP A 397 -5.41 35.28 -10.23
N LEU A 398 -6.32 34.88 -9.34
CA LEU A 398 -6.29 35.22 -7.91
C LEU A 398 -5.60 34.13 -7.07
N LEU A 399 -5.38 32.94 -7.64
CA LEU A 399 -4.79 31.83 -6.92
C LEU A 399 -3.33 32.13 -6.58
N ARG A 400 -3.04 32.19 -5.28
CA ARG A 400 -1.67 32.23 -4.77
C ARG A 400 -1.18 30.80 -4.56
N ALA A 401 -0.37 30.30 -5.50
CA ALA A 401 0.21 28.96 -5.45
C ALA A 401 1.59 28.92 -6.12
N GLY A 402 2.41 27.94 -5.76
CA GLY A 402 3.78 27.82 -6.23
C GLY A 402 4.58 26.82 -5.41
N ARG A 403 5.85 26.60 -5.76
CA ARG A 403 6.75 25.80 -4.92
C ARG A 403 7.09 26.56 -3.65
N ILE A 404 7.27 25.86 -2.54
CA ILE A 404 7.61 26.49 -1.25
C ILE A 404 8.85 27.39 -1.35
N SER A 405 9.83 27.01 -2.16
CA SER A 405 11.05 27.78 -2.44
C SER A 405 10.82 29.08 -3.22
N GLU A 406 9.68 29.21 -3.91
CA GLU A 406 9.32 30.37 -4.74
C GLU A 406 8.32 31.30 -4.03
N LEU A 407 7.61 30.80 -3.02
CA LEU A 407 6.52 31.51 -2.35
C LEU A 407 6.96 32.45 -1.22
N GLY A 408 8.25 32.42 -0.84
CA GLY A 408 8.80 33.23 0.26
C GLY A 408 8.32 32.83 1.66
N ILE A 409 7.71 31.65 1.80
CA ILE A 409 7.18 31.14 3.08
C ILE A 409 8.18 30.29 3.88
N ASP A 410 9.28 29.86 3.26
CA ASP A 410 10.38 29.15 3.90
C ASP A 410 11.72 29.82 3.55
N PRO A 411 11.95 31.08 4.01
CA PRO A 411 13.15 31.83 3.65
C PRO A 411 14.44 31.15 4.13
N GLU A 412 14.38 30.36 5.20
CA GLU A 412 15.51 29.62 5.78
C GLU A 412 15.75 28.24 5.13
N GLY A 413 14.92 27.86 4.15
CA GLY A 413 15.00 26.58 3.44
C GLY A 413 14.92 25.37 4.37
N ASN A 414 14.07 25.41 5.40
CA ASN A 414 13.91 24.34 6.37
C ASN A 414 13.34 23.06 5.76
N TYR A 415 12.49 23.15 4.73
CA TYR A 415 11.96 21.96 4.04
C TYR A 415 13.08 21.11 3.41
N LYS A 416 14.10 21.74 2.84
CA LYS A 416 15.28 21.07 2.25
C LYS A 416 16.02 20.16 3.24
N LYS A 417 15.82 20.38 4.55
CA LYS A 417 16.50 19.66 5.65
C LYS A 417 15.65 18.50 6.19
N ILE A 418 14.37 18.39 5.85
CA ILE A 418 13.44 17.41 6.47
C ILE A 418 13.94 15.98 6.29
N VAL A 419 14.25 15.58 5.05
CA VAL A 419 14.65 14.19 4.80
C VAL A 419 15.95 13.84 5.49
N GLU A 420 16.97 14.69 5.35
CA GLU A 420 18.29 14.48 5.96
C GLU A 420 18.28 14.53 7.49
N LYS A 421 17.53 15.46 8.10
CA LYS A 421 17.58 15.71 9.55
C LYS A 421 16.47 15.03 10.35
N ILE A 422 15.41 14.55 9.70
CA ILE A 422 14.23 13.98 10.38
C ILE A 422 13.93 12.57 9.88
N VAL A 423 13.72 12.39 8.56
CA VAL A 423 13.19 11.14 8.01
C VAL A 423 14.25 10.04 8.05
N ILE A 424 15.41 10.26 7.43
CA ILE A 424 16.50 9.28 7.39
C ILE A 424 16.95 8.88 8.81
N PRO A 425 17.24 9.82 9.73
CA PRO A 425 17.63 9.45 11.09
C PRO A 425 16.56 8.63 11.84
N ALA A 426 15.27 8.86 11.56
CA ALA A 426 14.21 8.08 12.16
C ALA A 426 14.09 6.66 11.57
N MET A 427 14.34 6.50 10.26
CA MET A 427 14.42 5.20 9.60
C MET A 427 15.60 4.38 10.18
N GLU A 428 16.78 4.99 10.23
CA GLU A 428 18.01 4.35 10.75
C GLU A 428 17.88 3.98 12.22
N GLN A 429 17.27 4.85 13.05
CA GLN A 429 16.99 4.55 14.45
C GLN A 429 16.10 3.31 14.63
N LYS A 430 15.28 2.97 13.63
CA LYS A 430 14.43 1.78 13.59
C LYS A 430 15.05 0.60 12.84
N GLY A 431 16.28 0.74 12.36
CA GLY A 431 17.00 -0.29 11.62
C GLY A 431 16.56 -0.43 10.16
N LEU A 432 15.82 0.56 9.63
CA LEU A 432 15.48 0.60 8.20
C LEU A 432 16.58 1.34 7.43
N ASN A 433 17.14 0.69 6.41
CA ASN A 433 18.02 1.34 5.45
C ASN A 433 17.18 2.25 4.52
N PRO A 434 17.49 3.56 4.41
CA PRO A 434 16.78 4.46 3.49
C PRO A 434 16.77 4.02 2.02
N GLU A 435 17.75 3.23 1.59
CA GLU A 435 17.76 2.66 0.23
C GLU A 435 16.72 1.55 0.03
N ASP A 436 16.18 0.96 1.08
CA ASP A 436 15.13 -0.07 0.98
C ASP A 436 13.72 0.54 0.99
N ALA A 437 13.58 1.79 1.41
CA ALA A 437 12.32 2.53 1.35
C ALA A 437 11.87 2.78 -0.10
N VAL A 438 10.56 2.89 -0.31
CA VAL A 438 9.98 3.24 -1.61
C VAL A 438 9.83 4.75 -1.64
N TRP A 439 10.65 5.46 -2.42
CA TRP A 439 10.56 6.91 -2.55
C TRP A 439 9.77 7.24 -3.81
N GLU A 440 8.51 7.65 -3.68
CA GLU A 440 7.73 8.03 -4.85
C GLU A 440 8.19 9.40 -5.35
N ASP A 441 8.87 9.38 -6.50
CA ASP A 441 9.52 10.48 -7.17
C ASP A 441 8.90 10.76 -8.55
N LEU A 442 7.68 10.29 -8.78
CA LEU A 442 6.96 10.42 -10.04
C LEU A 442 6.43 11.85 -10.20
N GLY A 443 6.11 12.20 -11.44
CA GLY A 443 5.62 13.53 -11.78
C GLY A 443 6.73 14.58 -11.81
N TRP A 444 6.43 15.79 -11.32
CA TRP A 444 7.25 16.98 -11.59
C TRP A 444 8.35 17.17 -10.54
N ARG A 445 9.55 16.66 -10.82
CA ARG A 445 10.75 16.83 -9.98
C ARG A 445 11.34 18.25 -10.11
N THR A 446 11.82 18.80 -9.00
CA THR A 446 12.53 20.10 -8.97
C THR A 446 14.04 19.90 -8.93
N ASP A 447 14.81 20.93 -9.30
CA ASP A 447 16.28 20.89 -9.19
C ASP A 447 16.73 20.68 -7.74
N ILE A 448 16.01 21.29 -6.78
CA ILE A 448 16.23 21.09 -5.34
C ILE A 448 16.04 19.62 -4.97
N PHE A 449 14.95 18.99 -5.44
CA PHE A 449 14.72 17.57 -5.20
C PHE A 449 15.84 16.72 -5.80
N ASN A 450 16.20 16.94 -7.07
CA ASN A 450 17.21 16.14 -7.74
C ASN A 450 18.60 16.25 -7.07
N ASP A 451 18.99 17.47 -6.69
CA ASP A 451 20.25 17.73 -6.01
C ASP A 451 20.32 17.02 -4.65
N ILE A 452 19.28 17.15 -3.83
CA ILE A 452 19.31 16.57 -2.49
C ILE A 452 19.07 15.06 -2.55
N HIS A 453 18.04 14.59 -3.25
CA HIS A 453 17.61 13.19 -3.24
C HIS A 453 18.63 12.27 -3.93
N TYR A 454 19.04 12.58 -5.17
CA TYR A 454 19.94 11.71 -5.94
C TYR A 454 21.41 12.07 -5.79
N ASN A 455 21.78 13.35 -5.82
CA ASN A 455 23.19 13.75 -5.84
C ASN A 455 23.80 13.75 -4.44
N LYS A 456 23.08 14.23 -3.42
CA LYS A 456 23.58 14.31 -2.04
C LYS A 456 23.28 13.05 -1.21
N LEU A 457 22.05 12.57 -1.25
CA LEU A 457 21.59 11.45 -0.41
C LEU A 457 21.66 10.09 -1.13
N HIS A 458 21.85 10.07 -2.44
CA HIS A 458 21.95 8.87 -3.28
C HIS A 458 20.77 7.89 -3.19
N LEU A 459 19.60 8.38 -2.78
CA LEU A 459 18.40 7.58 -2.59
C LEU A 459 17.87 7.04 -3.92
N PRO A 460 17.23 5.84 -3.91
CA PRO A 460 16.59 5.29 -5.11
C PRO A 460 15.31 6.05 -5.44
N GLY A 461 14.84 5.86 -6.68
CA GLY A 461 13.55 6.33 -7.16
C GLY A 461 12.58 5.21 -7.50
N ILE A 462 11.55 5.54 -8.26
CA ILE A 462 10.65 4.59 -8.92
C ILE A 462 10.96 4.51 -10.42
N THR A 463 10.90 3.30 -10.97
CA THR A 463 10.84 3.07 -12.42
C THR A 463 9.44 2.53 -12.77
N GLN A 464 8.59 3.35 -13.36
CA GLN A 464 7.21 2.99 -13.70
C GLN A 464 7.07 2.62 -15.18
N LEU A 465 7.05 1.32 -15.45
CA LEU A 465 7.05 0.77 -16.79
C LEU A 465 5.70 0.88 -17.51
N GLU A 466 4.63 1.36 -16.85
CA GLU A 466 3.38 1.72 -17.53
C GLU A 466 3.63 2.67 -18.70
N TRP A 467 4.53 3.65 -18.52
CA TRP A 467 4.84 4.67 -19.53
C TRP A 467 6.31 4.66 -19.97
N ASP A 468 7.18 4.00 -19.21
CA ASP A 468 8.63 3.95 -19.49
C ASP A 468 9.16 2.58 -19.90
N LYS A 469 10.34 2.61 -20.51
CA LYS A 469 11.18 1.45 -20.85
C LYS A 469 12.13 1.17 -19.68
N ALA A 470 12.40 -0.11 -19.41
CA ALA A 470 13.38 -0.48 -18.41
C ALA A 470 14.83 -0.21 -18.88
N GLU A 471 15.07 -0.20 -20.19
CA GLU A 471 16.37 0.16 -20.77
C GLU A 471 16.90 1.50 -20.20
N GLY A 472 18.12 1.47 -19.66
CA GLY A 472 18.78 2.65 -19.07
C GLY A 472 18.30 3.03 -17.67
N SER A 473 17.25 2.41 -17.13
CA SER A 473 16.77 2.69 -15.78
C SER A 473 17.69 2.11 -14.69
N PRO A 474 17.91 2.81 -13.56
CA PRO A 474 18.70 2.30 -12.45
C PRO A 474 18.07 1.06 -11.81
N ARG A 475 18.80 -0.06 -11.75
CA ARG A 475 18.31 -1.31 -11.14
C ARG A 475 17.96 -1.20 -9.65
N LYS A 476 18.56 -0.21 -8.95
CA LYS A 476 18.35 0.06 -7.52
C LYS A 476 16.99 0.72 -7.21
N ASN A 477 16.30 1.23 -8.23
CA ASN A 477 14.95 1.77 -8.08
C ASN A 477 13.98 0.66 -7.66
N TRP A 478 12.87 1.06 -7.05
CA TRP A 478 11.69 0.21 -7.01
C TRP A 478 11.02 0.28 -8.37
N ALA A 479 10.87 -0.87 -9.03
CA ALA A 479 10.26 -0.92 -10.35
C ALA A 479 8.86 -1.53 -10.29
N LEU A 480 7.94 -1.01 -11.10
CA LEU A 480 6.58 -1.52 -11.23
C LEU A 480 6.07 -1.29 -12.65
N ILE A 481 5.05 -2.02 -13.07
CA ILE A 481 4.26 -1.62 -14.25
C ILE A 481 3.33 -0.50 -13.81
N GLY A 482 2.26 -0.83 -13.07
CA GLY A 482 1.30 0.13 -12.53
C GLY A 482 1.27 0.13 -11.01
N SER A 483 0.81 1.25 -10.44
CA SER A 483 0.59 1.42 -9.01
C SER A 483 -0.90 1.25 -8.67
N HIS A 484 -1.29 1.61 -7.44
CA HIS A 484 -2.70 1.65 -7.05
C HIS A 484 -3.52 2.73 -7.80
N ASP A 485 -2.86 3.71 -8.42
CA ASP A 485 -3.44 4.77 -9.26
C ASP A 485 -3.51 4.41 -10.75
N SER A 486 -2.93 3.27 -11.13
CA SER A 486 -2.89 2.78 -12.51
C SER A 486 -4.08 1.86 -12.79
N VAL A 487 -4.44 1.75 -14.06
CA VAL A 487 -5.33 0.68 -14.52
C VAL A 487 -4.52 -0.63 -14.61
N PRO A 488 -5.14 -1.81 -14.39
CA PRO A 488 -4.43 -3.09 -14.57
C PRO A 488 -3.83 -3.20 -15.97
N ALA A 489 -2.63 -3.77 -16.09
CA ALA A 489 -1.87 -3.88 -17.34
C ALA A 489 -2.67 -4.56 -18.46
N ILE A 490 -3.42 -5.61 -18.13
CA ILE A 490 -4.27 -6.28 -19.13
C ILE A 490 -5.38 -5.37 -19.65
N LYS A 491 -5.97 -4.54 -18.77
CA LYS A 491 -6.95 -3.53 -19.17
C LYS A 491 -6.31 -2.49 -20.07
N LEU A 492 -5.15 -1.95 -19.64
CA LEU A 492 -4.41 -0.94 -20.36
C LEU A 492 -4.11 -1.39 -21.80
N VAL A 493 -3.56 -2.59 -21.96
CA VAL A 493 -3.18 -3.13 -23.25
C VAL A 493 -4.40 -3.44 -24.11
N ASN A 494 -5.47 -4.02 -23.56
CA ASN A 494 -6.70 -4.27 -24.33
C ASN A 494 -7.31 -2.98 -24.87
N ASP A 495 -7.34 -1.93 -24.06
CA ASP A 495 -7.92 -0.64 -24.43
C ASP A 495 -7.04 0.15 -25.43
N ASN A 496 -5.75 -0.22 -25.59
CA ASN A 496 -4.75 0.55 -26.34
C ASN A 496 -3.83 -0.30 -27.27
N LEU A 497 -4.22 -1.51 -27.63
CA LEU A 497 -3.31 -2.48 -28.28
C LEU A 497 -2.65 -1.92 -29.56
N ASN A 498 -3.44 -1.24 -30.40
CA ASN A 498 -2.98 -0.70 -31.67
C ASN A 498 -2.09 0.54 -31.49
N SER A 499 -2.43 1.46 -30.57
CA SER A 499 -1.62 2.66 -30.31
C SER A 499 -0.25 2.29 -29.71
N PHE A 500 -0.18 1.17 -28.99
CA PHE A 500 1.09 0.66 -28.48
C PHE A 500 2.04 0.06 -29.52
N ASN A 501 1.63 -0.09 -30.78
CA ASN A 501 2.53 -0.49 -31.86
C ASN A 501 3.38 0.68 -32.40
N GLU A 502 3.12 1.91 -31.98
CA GLU A 502 3.91 3.08 -32.38
C GLU A 502 5.34 3.06 -31.78
N ASP A 503 6.32 3.60 -32.51
CA ASP A 503 7.76 3.48 -32.19
C ASP A 503 8.15 4.06 -30.81
N LYS A 504 7.39 5.02 -30.29
CA LYS A 504 7.66 5.70 -29.02
C LYS A 504 7.06 4.99 -27.80
N SER A 505 6.21 3.99 -28.00
CA SER A 505 5.54 3.28 -26.90
C SER A 505 6.53 2.47 -26.05
N SER A 506 6.37 2.53 -24.72
CA SER A 506 7.04 1.62 -23.77
C SER A 506 6.57 0.17 -23.90
N TRP A 507 5.46 -0.06 -24.60
CA TRP A 507 4.84 -1.35 -24.89
C TRP A 507 5.09 -1.83 -26.33
N ASN A 508 5.97 -1.15 -27.06
CA ASN A 508 6.26 -1.46 -28.46
C ASN A 508 6.80 -2.91 -28.62
N PRO A 509 6.23 -3.74 -29.51
CA PRO A 509 6.64 -5.13 -29.70
C PRO A 509 8.08 -5.32 -30.15
N LEU A 510 8.61 -4.43 -31.02
CA LEU A 510 10.00 -4.51 -31.49
C LEU A 510 10.97 -4.25 -30.35
N TYR A 511 10.66 -3.24 -29.53
CA TYR A 511 11.41 -2.95 -28.32
C TYR A 511 11.43 -4.15 -27.36
N LEU A 512 10.25 -4.67 -26.99
CA LEU A 512 10.15 -5.80 -26.07
C LEU A 512 10.85 -7.06 -26.60
N ALA A 513 10.71 -7.35 -27.89
CA ALA A 513 11.37 -8.50 -28.51
C ALA A 513 12.89 -8.34 -28.51
N GLY A 514 13.42 -7.16 -28.86
CA GLY A 514 14.85 -6.88 -28.83
C GLY A 514 15.43 -6.90 -27.42
N PHE A 515 14.71 -6.31 -26.44
CA PHE A 515 15.13 -6.29 -25.04
C PHE A 515 15.18 -7.70 -24.43
N LEU A 516 14.29 -8.60 -24.85
CA LEU A 516 14.19 -9.97 -24.30
C LEU A 516 14.95 -11.04 -25.11
N HIS A 517 15.57 -10.67 -26.24
CA HIS A 517 16.35 -11.57 -27.11
C HIS A 517 17.60 -10.86 -27.64
N TRP A 518 18.67 -10.85 -26.84
CA TRP A 518 19.90 -10.13 -27.18
C TRP A 518 20.78 -10.89 -28.17
N ASP A 519 20.71 -12.23 -28.18
CA ASP A 519 21.59 -13.07 -29.00
C ASP A 519 21.11 -13.09 -30.46
N PRO A 520 21.92 -12.63 -31.44
CA PRO A 520 21.56 -12.71 -32.86
C PRO A 520 21.28 -14.13 -33.35
N ALA A 521 21.82 -15.17 -32.70
CA ALA A 521 21.52 -16.56 -33.05
C ALA A 521 20.05 -16.94 -32.77
N ARG A 522 19.34 -16.15 -31.95
CA ARG A 522 17.91 -16.31 -31.63
C ARG A 522 17.01 -15.38 -32.47
N ALA A 523 17.49 -14.87 -33.61
CA ALA A 523 16.74 -13.93 -34.44
C ALA A 523 15.36 -14.47 -34.90
N GLU A 524 15.28 -15.73 -35.31
CA GLU A 524 13.99 -16.34 -35.70
C GLU A 524 13.01 -16.41 -34.52
N GLU A 525 13.52 -16.76 -33.33
CA GLU A 525 12.76 -16.85 -32.09
C GLU A 525 12.26 -15.46 -31.65
N ARG A 526 13.13 -14.46 -31.73
CA ARG A 526 12.82 -13.05 -31.50
C ARG A 526 11.72 -12.55 -32.44
N ASP A 527 11.83 -12.84 -33.73
CA ASP A 527 10.87 -12.37 -34.74
C ASP A 527 9.51 -13.05 -34.56
N ALA A 528 9.49 -14.34 -34.18
CA ALA A 528 8.27 -15.05 -33.79
C ALA A 528 7.64 -14.48 -32.50
N PHE A 529 8.46 -14.18 -31.49
CA PHE A 529 8.03 -13.55 -30.25
C PHE A 529 7.45 -12.15 -30.49
N CYS A 530 8.12 -11.34 -31.32
CA CYS A 530 7.65 -10.01 -31.71
C CYS A 530 6.26 -10.07 -32.36
N LYS A 531 6.00 -11.03 -33.25
CA LYS A 531 4.68 -11.22 -33.88
C LYS A 531 3.60 -11.55 -32.85
N LYS A 532 3.89 -12.43 -31.88
CA LYS A 532 2.94 -12.78 -30.81
C LYS A 532 2.60 -11.57 -29.94
N VAL A 533 3.63 -10.86 -29.45
CA VAL A 533 3.47 -9.64 -28.65
C VAL A 533 2.75 -8.54 -29.43
N ALA A 534 2.94 -8.47 -30.76
CA ALA A 534 2.27 -7.49 -31.61
C ALA A 534 0.75 -7.71 -31.72
N SER A 535 0.28 -8.96 -31.68
CA SER A 535 -1.13 -9.29 -31.91
C SER A 535 -1.90 -9.79 -30.68
N ASN A 536 -1.21 -10.17 -29.59
CA ASN A 536 -1.84 -10.75 -28.41
C ASN A 536 -1.59 -9.91 -27.14
N PRO A 537 -2.64 -9.32 -26.54
CA PRO A 537 -2.55 -8.57 -25.29
C PRO A 537 -1.89 -9.34 -24.13
N LEU A 538 -2.20 -10.63 -23.97
CA LEU A 538 -1.67 -11.46 -22.89
C LEU A 538 -0.16 -11.64 -23.05
N ASP A 539 0.30 -11.98 -24.26
CA ASP A 539 1.72 -12.11 -24.54
C ASP A 539 2.46 -10.78 -24.36
N ARG A 540 1.81 -9.64 -24.68
CA ARG A 540 2.38 -8.32 -24.46
C ARG A 540 2.53 -7.97 -22.98
N VAL A 541 1.52 -8.27 -22.16
CA VAL A 541 1.60 -8.10 -20.70
C VAL A 541 2.70 -8.99 -20.12
N LYS A 542 2.77 -10.26 -20.54
CA LYS A 542 3.84 -11.18 -20.10
C LYS A 542 5.23 -10.67 -20.47
N ALA A 543 5.41 -10.16 -21.69
CA ALA A 543 6.66 -9.56 -22.12
C ALA A 543 7.05 -8.35 -21.24
N LYS A 544 6.09 -7.50 -20.89
CA LYS A 544 6.34 -6.34 -20.02
C LYS A 544 6.72 -6.75 -18.60
N PHE A 545 6.08 -7.77 -18.04
CA PHE A 545 6.51 -8.32 -16.75
C PHE A 545 7.89 -8.98 -16.87
N ALA A 546 8.22 -9.68 -17.96
CA ALA A 546 9.56 -10.24 -18.14
C ALA A 546 10.64 -9.15 -18.20
N GLU A 547 10.36 -8.02 -18.86
CA GLU A 547 11.21 -6.83 -18.84
C GLU A 547 11.42 -6.32 -17.40
N LEU A 548 10.33 -6.19 -16.63
CA LEU A 548 10.38 -5.77 -15.22
C LEU A 548 11.31 -6.66 -14.39
N PHE A 549 11.16 -7.98 -14.49
CA PHE A 549 11.97 -8.96 -13.75
C PHE A 549 13.42 -9.01 -14.21
N MET A 550 13.72 -8.73 -15.48
CA MET A 550 15.08 -8.74 -16.02
C MET A 550 15.93 -7.54 -15.57
N ASN A 551 15.31 -6.39 -15.30
CA ASN A 551 16.02 -5.13 -15.09
C ASN A 551 15.93 -4.54 -13.67
N SER A 552 15.37 -5.27 -12.69
CA SER A 552 15.05 -4.70 -11.39
C SER A 552 15.59 -5.53 -10.24
N GLU A 553 16.08 -4.88 -9.18
CA GLU A 553 16.45 -5.56 -7.93
C GLU A 553 15.28 -5.56 -6.93
N LYS A 554 14.40 -4.57 -7.01
CA LYS A 554 13.21 -4.41 -6.15
C LYS A 554 11.99 -4.18 -7.03
N ILE A 555 10.97 -5.02 -6.87
CA ILE A 555 9.81 -5.08 -7.77
C ILE A 555 8.53 -4.89 -6.98
N GLN A 556 7.59 -4.12 -7.52
CA GLN A 556 6.21 -4.07 -7.03
C GLN A 556 5.23 -4.51 -8.12
N ILE A 557 4.23 -5.30 -7.72
CA ILE A 557 3.18 -5.80 -8.59
C ILE A 557 1.84 -5.45 -7.97
N ALA A 558 0.98 -4.75 -8.71
CA ALA A 558 -0.37 -4.48 -8.25
C ALA A 558 -1.18 -5.79 -8.13
N PHE A 559 -1.90 -5.98 -7.04
CA PHE A 559 -2.69 -7.19 -6.84
C PHE A 559 -3.65 -7.50 -8.00
N PRO A 560 -4.28 -6.52 -8.70
CA PRO A 560 -5.14 -6.85 -9.81
C PRO A 560 -4.38 -7.51 -10.96
N ASP A 561 -3.14 -7.09 -11.22
CA ASP A 561 -2.31 -7.71 -12.26
C ASP A 561 -1.94 -9.14 -11.88
N PHE A 562 -1.46 -9.36 -10.65
CA PHE A 562 -1.06 -10.70 -10.21
C PHE A 562 -2.22 -11.70 -10.28
N PHE A 563 -3.39 -11.30 -9.78
CA PHE A 563 -4.58 -12.14 -9.76
C PHE A 563 -5.37 -12.16 -11.07
N GLY A 564 -4.99 -11.36 -12.09
CA GLY A 564 -5.69 -11.30 -13.37
C GLY A 564 -7.04 -10.58 -13.33
N ILE A 565 -7.23 -9.67 -12.37
CA ILE A 565 -8.43 -8.84 -12.18
C ILE A 565 -8.41 -7.66 -13.17
N ASN A 566 -9.47 -7.54 -13.96
CA ASN A 566 -9.64 -6.47 -14.95
C ASN A 566 -10.37 -5.22 -14.39
N ALA A 567 -10.35 -5.02 -13.07
CA ALA A 567 -11.03 -3.92 -12.39
C ALA A 567 -10.02 -2.92 -11.81
N VAL A 568 -10.37 -1.63 -11.87
CA VAL A 568 -9.50 -0.52 -11.42
C VAL A 568 -9.78 -0.20 -9.96
N TYR A 569 -8.73 -0.17 -9.14
CA TYR A 569 -8.84 0.16 -7.71
C TYR A 569 -9.02 1.67 -7.49
N ASN A 570 -8.19 2.50 -8.12
CA ASN A 570 -8.32 3.95 -8.10
C ASN A 570 -7.96 4.54 -9.47
N TYR A 571 -8.77 5.48 -9.95
CA TYR A 571 -8.40 6.31 -11.09
C TYR A 571 -7.65 7.56 -10.56
N GLY A 572 -6.32 7.54 -10.64
CA GLY A 572 -5.46 8.64 -10.18
C GLY A 572 -5.89 10.01 -10.73
N GLY A 573 -5.95 11.02 -9.86
CA GLY A 573 -6.36 12.39 -10.23
C GLY A 573 -7.84 12.58 -10.59
N GLN A 574 -8.66 11.52 -10.52
CA GLN A 574 -10.07 11.56 -10.91
C GLN A 574 -11.00 11.18 -9.76
N THR A 575 -12.20 11.75 -9.76
CA THR A 575 -13.27 11.33 -8.84
C THR A 575 -14.15 10.29 -9.52
N ALA A 576 -14.01 9.01 -9.16
CA ALA A 576 -14.90 7.95 -9.60
C ALA A 576 -15.62 7.29 -8.42
N LYS A 577 -16.90 6.94 -8.60
CA LYS A 577 -17.72 6.28 -7.55
C LYS A 577 -17.17 4.92 -7.12
N SER A 578 -16.34 4.29 -7.95
CA SER A 578 -15.70 2.99 -7.72
C SER A 578 -14.37 3.09 -6.97
N ASN A 579 -13.75 4.28 -6.89
CA ASN A 579 -12.44 4.45 -6.27
C ASN A 579 -12.43 3.88 -4.84
N TRP A 580 -11.32 3.22 -4.50
CA TRP A 580 -11.02 2.65 -3.19
C TRP A 580 -11.86 1.43 -2.79
N LYS A 581 -12.77 0.97 -3.66
CA LYS A 581 -13.71 -0.12 -3.32
C LYS A 581 -13.24 -1.49 -3.73
N LEU A 582 -12.42 -1.65 -4.77
CA LEU A 582 -12.02 -2.97 -5.25
C LEU A 582 -11.38 -3.80 -4.13
N ARG A 583 -11.86 -5.04 -3.98
CA ARG A 583 -11.48 -5.98 -2.92
C ARG A 583 -11.47 -7.42 -3.45
N MET A 584 -10.57 -8.26 -2.97
CA MET A 584 -10.56 -9.70 -3.28
C MET A 584 -11.85 -10.38 -2.78
N SER A 585 -12.36 -11.34 -3.55
CA SER A 585 -13.42 -12.25 -3.07
C SER A 585 -12.84 -13.25 -2.05
N LYS A 586 -13.68 -14.02 -1.35
CA LYS A 586 -13.20 -15.00 -0.35
C LYS A 586 -12.56 -16.24 -0.98
N ASP A 587 -13.01 -16.61 -2.17
CA ASP A 587 -12.53 -17.72 -2.99
C ASP A 587 -11.37 -17.33 -3.92
N TRP A 588 -10.68 -16.23 -3.61
CA TRP A 588 -9.62 -15.65 -4.43
C TRP A 588 -8.52 -16.63 -4.85
N GLU A 589 -8.16 -17.57 -3.97
CA GLU A 589 -7.10 -18.55 -4.26
C GLU A 589 -7.58 -19.56 -5.32
N ASP A 590 -8.79 -20.09 -5.17
CA ASP A 590 -9.36 -21.02 -6.15
C ASP A 590 -9.50 -20.37 -7.52
N GLU A 591 -9.93 -19.12 -7.54
CA GLU A 591 -10.15 -18.35 -8.77
C GLU A 591 -8.82 -17.95 -9.42
N TYR A 592 -7.75 -17.74 -8.64
CA TYR A 592 -6.40 -17.59 -9.19
C TYR A 592 -5.95 -18.84 -9.95
N TYR A 593 -6.05 -20.03 -9.35
CA TYR A 593 -5.66 -21.27 -10.02
C TYR A 593 -6.59 -21.62 -11.19
N LYS A 594 -7.89 -21.30 -11.09
CA LYS A 594 -8.84 -21.38 -12.21
C LYS A 594 -8.44 -20.51 -13.39
N ASN A 595 -8.02 -19.29 -13.09
CA ASN A 595 -7.59 -18.36 -14.11
C ASN A 595 -6.34 -18.91 -14.82
N LEU A 596 -5.35 -19.40 -14.07
CA LEU A 596 -4.12 -19.97 -14.63
C LEU A 596 -4.35 -21.21 -15.51
N SER A 597 -5.31 -22.07 -15.17
CA SER A 597 -5.68 -23.27 -15.95
C SER A 597 -6.61 -22.99 -17.14
N SER A 598 -7.08 -21.74 -17.27
CA SER A 598 -7.95 -21.34 -18.39
C SER A 598 -7.18 -21.29 -19.71
N ASP A 599 -7.92 -21.29 -20.82
CA ASP A 599 -7.31 -21.23 -22.15
C ASP A 599 -6.65 -19.86 -22.43
N ASN A 600 -7.04 -18.80 -21.69
CA ASN A 600 -6.55 -17.43 -21.84
C ASN A 600 -6.28 -16.80 -20.46
N PRO A 601 -5.24 -17.27 -19.73
CA PRO A 601 -4.98 -16.85 -18.36
C PRO A 601 -4.55 -15.38 -18.31
N THR A 602 -5.26 -14.57 -17.52
CA THR A 602 -4.92 -13.17 -17.22
C THR A 602 -4.09 -13.02 -15.95
N ALA A 603 -4.16 -13.99 -15.04
CA ALA A 603 -3.34 -14.05 -13.83
C ALA A 603 -1.87 -14.36 -14.19
N LEU A 604 -0.95 -13.87 -13.37
CA LEU A 604 0.48 -14.03 -13.65
C LEU A 604 0.98 -15.43 -13.28
N ASN A 605 1.35 -16.20 -14.30
CA ASN A 605 2.13 -17.42 -14.12
C ASN A 605 3.61 -17.04 -13.93
N LEU A 606 4.04 -16.83 -12.69
CA LEU A 606 5.39 -16.33 -12.41
C LEU A 606 6.54 -17.18 -13.02
N PRO A 607 6.52 -18.53 -13.00
CA PRO A 607 7.51 -19.33 -13.72
C PRO A 607 7.60 -19.02 -15.23
N GLU A 608 6.47 -18.74 -15.89
CA GLU A 608 6.45 -18.40 -17.32
C GLU A 608 7.17 -17.07 -17.57
N ILE A 609 6.88 -16.06 -16.76
CA ILE A 609 7.54 -14.74 -16.80
C ILE A 609 9.04 -14.86 -16.56
N LEU A 610 9.43 -15.62 -15.54
CA LEU A 610 10.82 -15.81 -15.17
C LEU A 610 11.60 -16.62 -16.21
N SER A 611 10.99 -17.58 -16.88
CA SER A 611 11.62 -18.32 -18.00
C SER A 611 12.03 -17.35 -19.12
N ILE A 612 11.19 -16.37 -19.45
CA ILE A 612 11.51 -15.34 -20.44
C ILE A 612 12.65 -14.44 -19.93
N ALA A 613 12.56 -13.93 -18.71
CA ALA A 613 13.56 -13.03 -18.13
C ALA A 613 14.94 -13.70 -17.96
N VAL A 614 14.99 -14.97 -17.53
CA VAL A 614 16.24 -15.74 -17.38
C VAL A 614 16.90 -15.97 -18.74
N LYS A 615 16.14 -16.37 -19.76
CA LYS A 615 16.67 -16.55 -21.13
C LYS A 615 17.24 -15.23 -21.67
N ALA A 616 16.52 -14.12 -21.47
CA ALA A 616 16.99 -12.79 -21.86
C ALA A 616 18.27 -12.38 -21.13
N GLN A 617 18.38 -12.67 -19.82
CA GLN A 617 19.59 -12.42 -19.05
C GLN A 617 20.78 -13.25 -19.53
N MET A 618 20.56 -14.54 -19.87
CA MET A 618 21.60 -15.39 -20.44
C MET A 618 22.13 -14.83 -21.77
N ASP A 619 21.24 -14.36 -22.64
CA ASP A 619 21.66 -13.69 -23.89
C ASP A 619 22.49 -12.45 -23.60
N ARG A 620 22.05 -11.60 -22.66
CA ARG A 620 22.75 -10.38 -22.25
C ARG A 620 24.16 -10.69 -21.74
N GLU A 621 24.30 -11.69 -20.86
CA GLU A 621 25.60 -12.13 -20.35
C GLU A 621 26.54 -12.64 -21.45
N TYR A 622 26.02 -13.47 -22.37
CA TYR A 622 26.80 -13.95 -23.51
C TYR A 622 27.27 -12.80 -24.42
N ILE A 623 26.38 -11.88 -24.77
CA ILE A 623 26.73 -10.76 -25.65
C ILE A 623 27.73 -9.81 -24.99
N GLN A 624 27.58 -9.53 -23.69
CA GLN A 624 28.56 -8.75 -22.94
C GLN A 624 29.92 -9.45 -22.88
N TYR A 625 29.94 -10.76 -22.61
CA TYR A 625 31.16 -11.57 -22.61
C TYR A 625 31.87 -11.52 -23.97
N LYS A 626 31.13 -11.78 -25.05
CA LYS A 626 31.63 -11.75 -26.43
C LYS A 626 32.21 -10.38 -26.80
N ASN A 627 31.56 -9.30 -26.40
CA ASN A 627 32.00 -7.93 -26.68
C ASN A 627 33.22 -7.52 -25.83
N SER A 628 33.45 -8.15 -24.68
CA SER A 628 34.58 -7.88 -23.79
C SER A 628 35.94 -8.46 -24.26
N ARG A 629 36.00 -9.09 -25.45
CA ARG A 629 37.22 -9.70 -26.04
C ARG A 629 37.87 -10.80 -25.18
N GLN A 630 37.08 -11.49 -24.35
CA GLN A 630 37.54 -12.65 -23.59
C GLN A 630 37.76 -13.89 -24.48
N LYS A 631 38.54 -14.86 -23.99
CA LYS A 631 38.88 -16.07 -24.76
C LYS A 631 37.67 -17.00 -24.84
N ASP A 632 37.36 -17.46 -26.04
CA ASP A 632 36.33 -18.47 -26.37
C ASP A 632 34.89 -18.19 -25.90
N PRO A 633 34.17 -17.25 -26.57
CA PRO A 633 32.77 -16.95 -26.29
C PRO A 633 31.81 -18.13 -26.48
N GLU A 634 32.13 -19.08 -27.35
CA GLU A 634 31.26 -20.22 -27.63
C GLU A 634 31.34 -21.27 -26.51
N ALA A 635 32.53 -21.52 -25.96
CA ALA A 635 32.66 -22.31 -24.74
C ALA A 635 31.88 -21.69 -23.58
N PHE A 636 32.01 -20.37 -23.37
CA PHE A 636 31.23 -19.66 -22.34
C PHE A 636 29.72 -19.83 -22.52
N LYS A 637 29.22 -19.72 -23.76
CA LYS A 637 27.80 -19.91 -24.08
C LYS A 637 27.32 -21.32 -23.75
N GLN A 638 28.12 -22.34 -24.08
CA GLN A 638 27.79 -23.74 -23.78
C GLN A 638 27.77 -24.00 -22.27
N ASP A 639 28.77 -23.50 -21.54
CA ASP A 639 28.83 -23.61 -20.09
C ASP A 639 27.65 -22.90 -19.40
N LEU A 640 27.32 -21.69 -19.85
CA LEU A 640 26.18 -20.94 -19.33
C LEU A 640 24.87 -21.69 -19.59
N LYS A 641 24.68 -22.23 -20.80
CA LYS A 641 23.50 -23.04 -21.14
C LYS A 641 23.42 -24.28 -20.25
N ALA A 642 24.50 -25.04 -20.12
CA ALA A 642 24.54 -26.26 -19.30
C ALA A 642 24.24 -25.95 -17.82
N LYS A 643 24.79 -24.86 -17.30
CA LYS A 643 24.56 -24.40 -15.92
C LYS A 643 23.10 -24.01 -15.67
N MET A 644 22.47 -23.33 -16.62
CA MET A 644 21.14 -22.76 -16.44
C MET A 644 20.00 -23.71 -16.86
N GLN A 645 20.28 -24.74 -17.66
CA GLN A 645 19.27 -25.68 -18.14
C GLN A 645 18.41 -26.30 -17.02
N PRO A 646 18.97 -26.77 -15.88
CA PRO A 646 18.15 -27.33 -14.80
C PRO A 646 17.14 -26.33 -14.22
N LEU A 647 17.48 -25.03 -14.19
CA LEU A 647 16.55 -23.99 -13.74
C LEU A 647 15.44 -23.77 -14.77
N LEU A 648 15.80 -23.70 -16.06
CA LEU A 648 14.85 -23.55 -17.16
C LEU A 648 13.86 -24.74 -17.20
N ASP A 649 14.34 -25.96 -17.01
CA ASP A 649 13.49 -27.16 -16.98
C ASP A 649 12.48 -27.11 -15.83
N ARG A 650 12.90 -26.61 -14.65
CA ARG A 650 11.98 -26.44 -13.50
C ARG A 650 10.98 -25.30 -13.72
N LEU A 651 11.42 -24.18 -14.29
CA LEU A 651 10.52 -23.08 -14.66
C LEU A 651 9.44 -23.57 -15.63
N ASP A 652 9.85 -24.29 -16.67
CA ASP A 652 8.93 -24.85 -17.67
C ASP A 652 8.00 -25.91 -17.04
N LYS A 653 8.52 -26.81 -16.18
CA LYS A 653 7.72 -27.77 -15.39
C LYS A 653 6.61 -27.07 -14.61
N PHE A 654 6.94 -26.05 -13.81
CA PHE A 654 5.95 -25.36 -12.99
C PHE A 654 5.03 -24.43 -13.79
N THR A 655 5.49 -23.91 -14.93
CA THR A 655 4.58 -23.25 -15.88
C THR A 655 3.47 -24.20 -16.32
N GLN A 656 3.79 -25.46 -16.64
CA GLN A 656 2.79 -26.44 -17.06
C GLN A 656 1.92 -26.92 -15.89
N ILE A 657 2.50 -27.25 -14.74
CA ILE A 657 1.74 -27.69 -13.55
C ILE A 657 0.64 -26.69 -13.19
N LEU A 658 0.94 -25.39 -13.21
CA LEU A 658 -0.02 -24.35 -12.88
C LEU A 658 -1.12 -24.15 -13.94
N LYS A 659 -0.95 -24.72 -15.14
CA LYS A 659 -1.95 -24.72 -16.23
C LYS A 659 -2.76 -26.02 -16.28
N GLU A 660 -2.41 -27.03 -15.49
CA GLU A 660 -3.11 -28.30 -15.47
C GLU A 660 -4.54 -28.13 -14.93
N LYS A 661 -5.49 -28.73 -15.64
CA LYS A 661 -6.86 -28.94 -15.16
C LYS A 661 -6.82 -30.21 -14.29
N GLU A 662 -7.43 -30.20 -13.11
CA GLU A 662 -7.50 -31.43 -12.32
C GLU A 662 -8.54 -32.37 -12.95
N GLU A 663 -8.19 -33.66 -13.08
CA GLU A 663 -9.08 -34.71 -13.64
C GLU A 663 -10.32 -34.96 -12.79
#